data_AF-A0AAU8DPA8-F1
#
_entry.id   AF-A0AAU8DPA8-F1
#
_cell.length_a   1.000
_cell.length_b   1.000
_cell.length_c   1.000
_cell.angle_alpha   90.00
_cell.angle_beta   90.00
_cell.angle_gamma   90.00
#
_symmetry.space_group_name_H-M   'P 1'
#
loop_
_entity.id
_entity.type
_entity.pdbx_description
1 polymer ?
#
loop_
_entity_poly.entity_id
_entity_poly.type
_entity_poly.pdbx_seq_one_letter_code
_entity_poly.pdbx_strand_id
1 'polypeptide(L)'
;MTRQRFSAAAVRDELYPFQQRTVDHVIRRFYGPDSTRRFLVADETGLGKSIVARGVIARAIEKLQDDPSTNRIDVVYICSNVDLARQNLARLNVIGDAPAEASRLTLLAAAKGRIHADDGKWVKPVSVVSFTPGTSLSGGGLGTAEERLLLLEILTEDLEPLDHYGLRAAYRVFRGGVRKLERMEERHRSLKPSWTDLDAEVVAEVRRLARQPFGDGISLIEWLNGLITEHRKASNITDELTAEARWAIGEGRKILSQAGLNALSPDLVILDEFQRFDDLLQADTASGELAEQMFSHPRARVLLLSATPFKAFTLADEQETEDHEQGLFGTLQFLARGGSHHSIGDIKSNLAAFRARVVSGHGGGDELAKTLRSQLLPLMCRTERPADVQRSRVVETVHTAASVNADDLVEYAHLSDLARAVDSEFNVEYWKSSPYFANFMDGYQLHTRTKAEHASLLDTLSKMRTLPTELMTRQQEIDLGNAKLRVLAHQTVGAGWEKLLWVPPSLSYTEPDGPFADAAGMTKKLLFSSWNAAPTAVAALLTYEADRRLAGMAENAGRATRPTARLQYRVVDGRAASMSTLALFWPIPALAKLADPLASARSFGRAAGVDVVRARIRGVVTERLGIAQRESAATASESAYWAAAFAFEATGASTADAGSPANLAAALAPVAGEEDGGSAGALRHVEEVAQLDLSSESSWPPDLAETIADLAAFGPANSAWRALKRLVGPDDTVSDNGLWAAACMIADGIRSLFNRPQAMNLLDGLYGTTLPYWRAVLQYCADGNLQAVLDEYLHQLANDPPGPLTDERLATIADVARSTLSLRRVTFRAFDPATGESDIPLGAGFAMRYGARAGSSDAGHRPQEVRQAFNSPFWPFVLTSTSVGQEGIDFHPWCHSLVHWNIPPNPVDFEQREGRIDRFRGHAVRRNIAADLTQDILRGSPGRHPWDLAFELAETRSEQRDRLYASWLYDGPAKIERTLLQFPFSRDELVLERVRRNLFNYRLAFGQGRQEDFVELASTAGAASFGTYLKP
;
A
#
# COMPACT_ATOMS: atom_id res chain seq x y z
N MET A 1 -9.55 -5.24 39.89
CA MET A 1 -10.15 -5.24 38.55
C MET A 1 -10.67 -6.64 38.27
N THR A 2 -11.94 -6.78 37.90
CA THR A 2 -12.55 -8.08 37.57
C THR A 2 -12.11 -8.45 36.15
N ARG A 3 -11.42 -9.58 35.96
CA ARG A 3 -11.00 -10.04 34.63
C ARG A 3 -12.22 -10.24 33.72
N GLN A 4 -12.16 -9.71 32.51
CA GLN A 4 -13.24 -9.78 31.52
C GLN A 4 -13.14 -11.08 30.70
N ARG A 5 -14.30 -11.69 30.39
CA ARG A 5 -14.37 -12.81 29.44
C ARG A 5 -14.35 -12.27 28.01
N PHE A 6 -13.57 -12.91 27.15
CA PHE A 6 -13.51 -12.55 25.73
C PHE A 6 -14.74 -13.09 25.01
N SER A 7 -15.36 -12.26 24.16
CA SER A 7 -16.45 -12.68 23.26
C SER A 7 -16.08 -12.36 21.83
N ALA A 8 -16.23 -13.36 20.96
CA ALA A 8 -15.99 -13.22 19.52
C ALA A 8 -17.17 -12.56 18.77
N ALA A 9 -18.26 -12.21 19.46
CA ALA A 9 -19.49 -11.72 18.82
C ALA A 9 -19.26 -10.44 18.00
N ALA A 10 -18.58 -9.43 18.56
CA ALA A 10 -18.28 -8.19 17.86
C ALA A 10 -17.52 -8.42 16.54
N VAL A 11 -16.44 -9.21 16.59
CA VAL A 11 -15.65 -9.56 15.40
C VAL A 11 -16.48 -10.36 14.41
N ARG A 12 -17.34 -11.27 14.88
CA ARG A 12 -18.20 -12.11 14.03
C ARG A 12 -19.27 -11.29 13.30
N ASP A 13 -19.84 -10.28 13.95
CA ASP A 13 -20.88 -9.44 13.36
C ASP A 13 -20.32 -8.55 12.23
N GLU A 14 -19.02 -8.24 12.26
CA GLU A 14 -18.30 -7.58 11.17
C GLU A 14 -18.03 -8.50 9.96
N LEU A 15 -18.08 -9.83 10.13
CA LEU A 15 -17.80 -10.78 9.05
C LEU A 15 -19.00 -10.96 8.12
N TYR A 16 -18.71 -11.09 6.83
CA TYR A 16 -19.71 -11.48 5.84
C TYR A 16 -20.14 -12.95 6.05
N PRO A 17 -21.38 -13.34 5.72
CA PRO A 17 -21.89 -14.70 5.95
C PRO A 17 -21.01 -15.82 5.40
N PHE A 18 -20.39 -15.64 4.22
CA PHE A 18 -19.47 -16.64 3.69
C PHE A 18 -18.18 -16.74 4.53
N GLN A 19 -17.65 -15.61 5.01
CA GLN A 19 -16.49 -15.57 5.91
C GLN A 19 -16.83 -16.22 7.25
N GLN A 20 -18.02 -15.96 7.80
CA GLN A 20 -18.52 -16.63 8.99
C GLN A 20 -18.58 -18.15 8.80
N ARG A 21 -19.12 -18.63 7.66
CA ARG A 21 -19.14 -20.07 7.32
C ARG A 21 -17.72 -20.65 7.27
N THR A 22 -16.76 -19.94 6.68
CA THR A 22 -15.35 -20.35 6.63
C THR A 22 -14.76 -20.43 8.04
N VAL A 23 -14.93 -19.39 8.86
CA VAL A 23 -14.45 -19.34 10.26
C VAL A 23 -15.04 -20.48 11.08
N ASP A 24 -16.36 -20.69 11.01
CA ASP A 24 -17.05 -21.75 11.73
C ASP A 24 -16.58 -23.15 11.30
N HIS A 25 -16.33 -23.34 10.01
CA HIS A 25 -15.76 -24.59 9.49
C HIS A 25 -14.34 -24.82 10.02
N VAL A 26 -13.45 -23.82 9.94
CA VAL A 26 -12.07 -23.92 10.46
C VAL A 26 -12.07 -24.24 11.96
N ILE A 27 -12.89 -23.56 12.76
CA ILE A 27 -12.98 -23.81 14.21
C ILE A 27 -13.50 -25.20 14.52
N ARG A 28 -14.48 -25.70 13.75
CA ARG A 28 -14.95 -27.10 13.86
C ARG A 28 -13.85 -28.09 13.50
N ARG A 29 -13.04 -27.79 12.48
CA ARG A 29 -11.90 -28.63 12.08
C ARG A 29 -10.76 -28.58 13.11
N PHE A 30 -10.48 -27.48 13.81
CA PHE A 30 -9.40 -27.43 14.80
C PHE A 30 -9.77 -27.96 16.20
N TYR A 31 -11.04 -27.80 16.60
CA TYR A 31 -11.45 -28.04 17.98
C TYR A 31 -12.77 -28.83 18.10
N GLY A 32 -13.26 -29.44 17.02
CA GLY A 32 -14.44 -30.31 17.01
C GLY A 32 -14.10 -31.81 17.21
N PRO A 33 -15.10 -32.70 17.12
CA PRO A 33 -14.91 -34.15 17.34
C PRO A 33 -13.92 -34.79 16.36
N ASP A 34 -13.99 -34.42 15.08
CA ASP A 34 -13.10 -34.94 14.01
C ASP A 34 -11.92 -33.98 13.76
N SER A 35 -11.26 -33.50 14.82
CA SER A 35 -10.28 -32.42 14.68
C SER A 35 -9.06 -32.79 13.83
N THR A 36 -8.53 -31.80 13.12
CA THR A 36 -7.22 -31.79 12.46
C THR A 36 -6.34 -30.74 13.12
N ARG A 37 -5.02 -30.92 13.05
CA ARG A 37 -4.05 -29.92 13.50
C ARG A 37 -3.71 -28.89 12.43
N ARG A 38 -3.94 -29.21 11.15
CA ARG A 38 -3.50 -28.42 10.01
C ARG A 38 -4.66 -28.24 9.04
N PHE A 39 -4.87 -27.02 8.54
CA PHE A 39 -6.00 -26.70 7.67
C PHE A 39 -5.67 -25.57 6.69
N LEU A 40 -6.19 -25.65 5.46
CA LEU A 40 -5.97 -24.66 4.40
C LEU A 40 -7.25 -23.87 4.07
N VAL A 41 -7.15 -22.54 4.10
CA VAL A 41 -8.15 -21.63 3.53
C VAL A 41 -7.60 -21.13 2.20
N ALA A 42 -8.18 -21.64 1.12
CA ALA A 42 -7.75 -21.39 -0.25
C ALA A 42 -8.64 -20.39 -1.01
N ASP A 43 -9.31 -19.48 -0.29
CA ASP A 43 -10.23 -18.49 -0.86
C ASP A 43 -9.57 -17.63 -1.96
N GLU A 44 -10.36 -17.27 -2.97
CA GLU A 44 -9.94 -16.42 -4.10
C GLU A 44 -9.24 -15.13 -3.61
N THR A 45 -8.31 -14.63 -4.42
CA THR A 45 -7.61 -13.37 -4.14
C THR A 45 -8.61 -12.24 -3.90
N GLY A 46 -8.40 -11.46 -2.83
CA GLY A 46 -9.23 -10.31 -2.50
C GLY A 46 -10.50 -10.58 -1.68
N LEU A 47 -10.86 -11.83 -1.37
CA LEU A 47 -12.03 -12.16 -0.53
C LEU A 47 -11.81 -12.02 1.00
N GLY A 48 -10.68 -11.43 1.41
CA GLY A 48 -10.42 -11.11 2.82
C GLY A 48 -9.90 -12.28 3.66
N LYS A 49 -8.92 -13.06 3.17
CA LYS A 49 -8.27 -14.15 3.93
C LYS A 49 -7.75 -13.70 5.31
N SER A 50 -7.16 -12.51 5.42
CA SER A 50 -6.72 -11.96 6.71
C SER A 50 -7.89 -11.62 7.65
N ILE A 51 -9.06 -11.26 7.12
CA ILE A 51 -10.29 -11.03 7.89
C ILE A 51 -10.88 -12.36 8.38
N VAL A 52 -10.86 -13.40 7.55
CA VAL A 52 -11.16 -14.77 7.98
C VAL A 52 -10.22 -15.20 9.10
N ALA A 53 -8.92 -14.97 8.95
CA ALA A 53 -7.93 -15.28 9.97
C ALA A 53 -8.18 -14.52 11.29
N ARG A 54 -8.53 -13.22 11.24
CA ARG A 54 -8.97 -12.45 12.41
C ARG A 54 -10.17 -13.10 13.10
N GLY A 55 -11.17 -13.55 12.33
CA GLY A 55 -12.31 -14.29 12.85
C GLY A 55 -11.92 -15.62 13.53
N VAL A 56 -10.98 -16.37 12.92
CA VAL A 56 -10.44 -17.60 13.51
C VAL A 56 -9.70 -17.30 14.82
N ILE A 57 -8.89 -16.24 14.88
CA ILE A 57 -8.20 -15.80 16.10
C ILE A 57 -9.21 -15.51 17.21
N ALA A 58 -10.23 -14.69 16.94
CA ALA A 58 -11.26 -14.33 17.92
C ALA A 58 -11.97 -15.57 18.48
N ARG A 59 -12.38 -16.50 17.60
CA ARG A 59 -13.07 -17.74 18.01
C ARG A 59 -12.14 -18.72 18.73
N ALA A 60 -10.85 -18.76 18.38
CA ALA A 60 -9.86 -19.57 19.08
C ALA A 60 -9.63 -19.04 20.50
N ILE A 61 -9.48 -17.72 20.68
CA ILE A 61 -9.35 -17.09 22.00
C ILE A 61 -10.59 -17.39 22.86
N GLU A 62 -11.79 -17.18 22.31
CA GLU A 62 -13.06 -17.44 23.02
C GLU A 62 -13.18 -18.90 23.49
N LYS A 63 -12.62 -19.85 22.74
CA LYS A 63 -12.64 -21.27 23.10
C LYS A 63 -11.54 -21.65 24.09
N LEU A 64 -10.32 -21.19 23.87
CA LEU A 64 -9.15 -21.51 24.70
C LEU A 64 -9.21 -20.83 26.07
N GLN A 65 -9.98 -19.75 26.25
CA GLN A 65 -10.16 -19.12 27.56
C GLN A 65 -10.76 -20.06 28.61
N ASP A 66 -11.52 -21.08 28.19
CA ASP A 66 -12.15 -22.06 29.10
C ASP A 66 -11.38 -23.39 29.19
N ASP A 67 -10.29 -23.56 28.45
CA ASP A 67 -9.49 -24.79 28.46
C ASP A 67 -8.56 -24.86 29.69
N PRO A 68 -8.76 -25.77 30.65
CA PRO A 68 -7.94 -25.82 31.86
C PRO A 68 -6.46 -26.18 31.60
N SER A 69 -6.12 -26.73 30.42
CA SER A 69 -4.74 -27.05 30.03
C SER A 69 -3.96 -25.85 29.48
N THR A 70 -4.64 -24.72 29.26
CA THR A 70 -4.08 -23.51 28.65
C THR A 70 -3.98 -22.40 29.69
N ASN A 71 -2.76 -21.96 30.03
CA ASN A 71 -2.54 -20.86 30.97
C ASN A 71 -2.37 -19.50 30.27
N ARG A 72 -1.88 -19.50 29.02
CA ARG A 72 -1.72 -18.35 28.12
C ARG A 72 -2.10 -18.77 26.70
N ILE A 73 -2.55 -17.81 25.88
CA ILE A 73 -2.93 -18.04 24.48
C ILE A 73 -1.95 -17.32 23.57
N ASP A 74 -1.14 -18.08 22.83
CA ASP A 74 -0.12 -17.52 21.93
C ASP A 74 -0.52 -17.73 20.45
N VAL A 75 -0.68 -16.62 19.72
CA VAL A 75 -0.98 -16.59 18.28
C VAL A 75 0.25 -16.14 17.51
N VAL A 76 0.72 -16.98 16.59
CA VAL A 76 1.88 -16.72 15.74
C VAL A 76 1.44 -16.50 14.30
N TYR A 77 1.78 -15.35 13.72
CA TYR A 77 1.51 -15.00 12.32
C TYR A 77 2.80 -14.97 11.50
N ILE A 78 2.89 -15.77 10.44
CA ILE A 78 4.05 -15.82 9.55
C ILE A 78 3.62 -15.30 8.18
N CYS A 79 4.40 -14.37 7.64
CA CYS A 79 4.14 -13.80 6.33
C CYS A 79 5.42 -13.50 5.55
N SER A 80 5.28 -13.20 4.26
CA SER A 80 6.42 -13.10 3.37
C SER A 80 7.17 -11.77 3.38
N ASN A 81 6.56 -10.72 3.92
CA ASN A 81 7.07 -9.36 3.85
C ASN A 81 6.77 -8.61 5.16
N VAL A 82 7.75 -7.86 5.68
CA VAL A 82 7.60 -7.04 6.89
C VAL A 82 6.50 -5.99 6.74
N ASP A 83 6.36 -5.39 5.55
CA ASP A 83 5.30 -4.40 5.28
C ASP A 83 3.91 -5.05 5.33
N LEU A 84 3.81 -6.29 4.82
CA LEU A 84 2.59 -7.10 4.92
C LEU A 84 2.30 -7.47 6.37
N ALA A 85 3.35 -7.84 7.13
CA ALA A 85 3.24 -8.18 8.55
C ALA A 85 2.59 -7.03 9.32
N ARG A 86 3.11 -5.80 9.17
CA ARG A 86 2.61 -4.62 9.87
C ARG A 86 1.15 -4.31 9.53
N GLN A 87 0.80 -4.36 8.23
CA GLN A 87 -0.58 -4.11 7.79
C GLN A 87 -1.55 -5.16 8.34
N ASN A 88 -1.21 -6.44 8.18
CA ASN A 88 -2.11 -7.51 8.57
C ASN A 88 -2.18 -7.65 10.09
N LEU A 89 -1.10 -7.40 10.84
CA LEU A 89 -1.13 -7.40 12.30
C LEU A 89 -2.17 -6.43 12.88
N ALA A 90 -2.24 -5.21 12.36
CA ALA A 90 -3.24 -4.24 12.79
C ALA A 90 -4.67 -4.75 12.55
N ARG A 91 -4.89 -5.44 11.42
CA ARG A 91 -6.18 -6.07 11.08
C ARG A 91 -6.47 -7.34 11.90
N LEU A 92 -5.44 -8.12 12.24
CA LEU A 92 -5.57 -9.39 12.96
C LEU A 92 -5.75 -9.20 14.47
N ASN A 93 -5.40 -8.04 15.00
CA ASN A 93 -5.53 -7.73 16.41
C ASN A 93 -7.00 -7.60 16.84
N VAL A 94 -7.41 -8.45 17.79
CA VAL A 94 -8.78 -8.50 18.33
C VAL A 94 -8.86 -8.12 19.81
N ILE A 95 -7.72 -7.87 20.47
CA ILE A 95 -7.64 -7.58 21.91
C ILE A 95 -7.56 -6.08 22.23
N GLY A 96 -7.33 -5.24 21.21
CA GLY A 96 -7.35 -3.77 21.30
C GLY A 96 -6.04 -3.14 21.78
N ASP A 97 -5.07 -3.94 22.23
CA ASP A 97 -3.75 -3.48 22.68
C ASP A 97 -2.75 -3.50 21.53
N ALA A 98 -1.72 -2.64 21.52
CA ALA A 98 -0.77 -2.59 20.42
C ALA A 98 -0.08 -3.96 20.23
N PRO A 99 -0.13 -4.58 19.03
CA PRO A 99 0.44 -5.91 18.82
C PRO A 99 1.96 -5.88 19.04
N ALA A 100 2.51 -6.99 19.54
CA ALA A 100 3.95 -7.16 19.70
C ALA A 100 4.62 -7.36 18.33
N GLU A 101 5.14 -6.30 17.72
CA GLU A 101 5.97 -6.41 16.52
C GLU A 101 7.34 -7.01 16.91
N ALA A 102 7.46 -8.35 16.89
CA ALA A 102 8.74 -9.04 17.01
C ALA A 102 9.24 -9.38 15.60
N SER A 103 9.91 -8.43 14.93
CA SER A 103 10.39 -8.62 13.55
C SER A 103 11.35 -9.81 13.35
N ARG A 104 11.89 -10.41 14.43
CA ARG A 104 12.79 -11.58 14.42
C ARG A 104 12.68 -12.42 15.70
N LEU A 105 12.74 -13.76 15.59
CA LEU A 105 12.85 -14.68 16.75
C LEU A 105 14.09 -14.37 17.60
N THR A 106 15.18 -13.95 16.97
CA THR A 106 16.43 -13.59 17.65
C THR A 106 16.33 -12.36 18.54
N LEU A 107 15.31 -11.52 18.36
CA LEU A 107 15.07 -10.31 19.16
C LEU A 107 13.91 -10.49 20.15
N LEU A 108 13.34 -11.70 20.26
CA LEU A 108 12.19 -11.97 21.12
C LEU A 108 12.47 -11.61 22.60
N ALA A 109 13.70 -11.86 23.07
CA ALA A 109 14.13 -11.51 24.42
C ALA A 109 14.00 -10.01 24.74
N ALA A 110 14.16 -9.14 23.73
CA ALA A 110 14.05 -7.69 23.88
C ALA A 110 12.60 -7.18 23.80
N ALA A 111 11.62 -8.05 23.52
CA ALA A 111 10.22 -7.68 23.34
C ALA A 111 9.35 -7.83 24.61
N LYS A 112 9.95 -8.03 25.78
CA LYS A 112 9.22 -8.20 27.05
C LYS A 112 8.35 -6.97 27.36
N GLY A 113 7.17 -7.22 27.93
CA GLY A 113 6.12 -6.21 28.11
C GLY A 113 5.16 -6.10 26.92
N ARG A 114 5.48 -6.73 25.78
CA ARG A 114 4.56 -6.89 24.62
C ARG A 114 4.17 -8.36 24.40
N ILE A 115 5.05 -9.28 24.80
CA ILE A 115 4.80 -10.72 24.78
C ILE A 115 4.64 -11.16 26.25
N HIS A 116 3.57 -11.89 26.55
CA HIS A 116 3.20 -12.36 27.91
C HIS A 116 2.81 -11.26 28.93
N ALA A 117 2.45 -10.06 28.49
CA ALA A 117 1.88 -9.05 29.39
C ALA A 117 0.51 -9.52 29.91
N ASP A 118 0.41 -9.82 31.21
CA ASP A 118 -0.88 -9.94 31.90
C ASP A 118 -1.30 -8.53 32.33
N ASP A 119 -2.05 -7.86 31.45
CA ASP A 119 -2.65 -6.55 31.72
C ASP A 119 -3.85 -6.64 32.70
N GLY A 120 -4.20 -7.86 33.14
CA GLY A 120 -5.33 -8.13 34.02
C GLY A 120 -6.70 -7.90 33.35
N LYS A 121 -6.74 -7.64 32.04
CA LYS A 121 -7.95 -7.32 31.27
C LYS A 121 -8.73 -8.58 30.97
N TRP A 122 -8.07 -9.65 30.53
CA TRP A 122 -8.70 -10.91 30.10
C TRP A 122 -8.52 -12.03 31.12
N VAL A 123 -9.37 -13.07 31.03
CA VAL A 123 -9.28 -14.27 31.90
C VAL A 123 -7.90 -14.94 31.81
N LYS A 124 -7.35 -15.00 30.60
CA LYS A 124 -6.00 -15.52 30.30
C LYS A 124 -5.23 -14.50 29.47
N PRO A 125 -3.91 -14.38 29.66
CA PRO A 125 -3.06 -13.56 28.80
C PRO A 125 -3.13 -14.03 27.34
N VAL A 126 -3.22 -13.07 26.41
CA VAL A 126 -3.25 -13.32 24.96
C VAL A 126 -2.09 -12.56 24.31
N SER A 127 -1.31 -13.27 23.49
CA SER A 127 -0.19 -12.70 22.74
C SER A 127 -0.38 -12.91 21.24
N VAL A 128 -0.17 -11.88 20.43
CA VAL A 128 -0.13 -11.97 18.96
C VAL A 128 1.23 -11.50 18.48
N VAL A 129 1.98 -12.40 17.86
CA VAL A 129 3.36 -12.15 17.41
C VAL A 129 3.48 -12.46 15.92
N SER A 130 4.16 -11.62 15.14
CA SER A 130 4.41 -11.87 13.71
C SER A 130 5.88 -12.15 13.39
N PHE A 131 6.16 -13.03 12.43
CA PHE A 131 7.51 -13.29 11.92
C PHE A 131 7.59 -13.24 10.38
N THR A 132 8.81 -13.01 9.86
CA THR A 132 9.12 -13.17 8.43
C THR A 132 10.22 -14.22 8.23
N PRO A 133 9.99 -15.30 7.45
CA PRO A 133 10.90 -16.44 7.39
C PRO A 133 12.34 -16.09 7.01
N GLY A 134 12.53 -15.31 5.94
CA GLY A 134 13.85 -14.96 5.40
C GLY A 134 14.73 -14.11 6.33
N THR A 135 14.19 -13.59 7.43
CA THR A 135 14.98 -12.85 8.44
C THR A 135 14.92 -13.46 9.84
N SER A 136 13.91 -14.31 10.12
CA SER A 136 13.61 -14.85 11.45
C SER A 136 13.96 -16.33 11.61
N LEU A 137 13.91 -17.12 10.53
CA LEU A 137 14.13 -18.58 10.56
C LEU A 137 15.45 -19.01 9.89
N SER A 138 16.17 -18.08 9.27
CA SER A 138 17.51 -18.30 8.70
C SER A 138 18.61 -18.13 9.78
N GLY A 139 19.00 -19.22 10.42
CA GLY A 139 20.04 -19.25 11.47
C GLY A 139 21.49 -19.09 10.96
N GLY A 140 21.74 -19.26 9.66
CA GLY A 140 23.09 -19.18 9.09
C GLY A 140 23.49 -17.76 8.66
N GLY A 141 24.30 -17.06 9.44
CA GLY A 141 24.91 -15.78 9.04
C GLY A 141 25.19 -14.80 10.18
N LEU A 142 25.82 -13.66 9.87
CA LEU A 142 26.23 -12.64 10.85
C LEU A 142 25.07 -11.84 11.48
N GLY A 143 23.88 -11.85 10.88
CA GLY A 143 22.72 -11.08 11.33
C GLY A 143 22.92 -9.56 11.33
N THR A 144 22.00 -8.85 11.98
CA THR A 144 22.09 -7.41 12.21
C THR A 144 23.02 -7.08 13.39
N ALA A 145 23.49 -5.83 13.46
CA ALA A 145 24.30 -5.38 14.60
C ALA A 145 23.53 -5.46 15.93
N GLU A 146 22.21 -5.27 15.89
CA GLU A 146 21.35 -5.35 17.07
C GLU A 146 21.26 -6.78 17.62
N GLU A 147 21.02 -7.79 16.77
CA GLU A 147 21.04 -9.20 17.18
C GLU A 147 22.37 -9.60 17.86
N ARG A 148 23.49 -9.14 17.29
CA ARG A 148 24.82 -9.42 17.83
C ARG A 148 25.05 -8.75 19.18
N LEU A 149 24.59 -7.51 19.34
CA LEU A 149 24.70 -6.78 20.60
C LEU A 149 23.76 -7.34 21.68
N LEU A 150 22.56 -7.79 21.31
CA LEU A 150 21.64 -8.45 22.23
C LEU A 150 22.22 -9.79 22.74
N LEU A 151 22.81 -10.59 21.85
CA LEU A 151 23.51 -11.82 22.22
C LEU A 151 24.64 -11.54 23.23
N LEU A 152 25.46 -10.50 22.96
CA LEU A 152 26.51 -10.07 23.87
C LEU A 152 25.94 -9.65 25.22
N GLU A 153 24.90 -8.80 25.26
CA GLU A 153 24.31 -8.33 26.52
C GLU A 153 23.72 -9.50 27.34
N ILE A 154 23.02 -10.45 26.71
CA ILE A 154 22.45 -11.63 27.38
C ILE A 154 23.53 -12.50 28.01
N LEU A 155 24.63 -12.73 27.29
CA LEU A 155 25.73 -13.61 27.72
C LEU A 155 26.80 -12.89 28.55
N THR A 156 26.71 -11.57 28.75
CA THR A 156 27.77 -10.79 29.41
C THR A 156 28.10 -11.31 30.81
N GLU A 157 27.12 -11.81 31.56
CA GLU A 157 27.31 -12.39 32.90
C GLU A 157 27.90 -13.81 32.89
N ASP A 158 27.85 -14.49 31.74
CA ASP A 158 28.38 -15.84 31.55
C ASP A 158 29.81 -15.84 30.99
N LEU A 159 30.24 -14.71 30.43
CA LEU A 159 31.61 -14.51 29.94
C LEU A 159 32.55 -14.13 31.09
N GLU A 160 33.86 -14.31 30.87
CA GLU A 160 34.86 -13.81 31.81
C GLU A 160 34.72 -12.29 32.02
N PRO A 161 35.00 -11.76 33.23
CA PRO A 161 34.85 -10.33 33.52
C PRO A 161 35.46 -9.43 32.44
N LEU A 162 34.58 -8.69 31.76
CA LEU A 162 34.94 -7.80 30.67
C LEU A 162 35.37 -6.44 31.23
N ASP A 163 36.67 -6.31 31.51
CA ASP A 163 37.29 -5.00 31.70
C ASP A 163 37.23 -4.16 30.39
N HIS A 164 37.74 -2.93 30.42
CA HIS A 164 37.74 -2.06 29.23
C HIS A 164 38.35 -2.73 27.99
N TYR A 165 39.40 -3.55 28.14
CA TYR A 165 40.05 -4.24 27.02
C TYR A 165 39.25 -5.46 26.55
N GLY A 166 38.67 -6.20 27.49
CA GLY A 166 37.76 -7.33 27.21
C GLY A 166 36.51 -6.89 26.46
N LEU A 167 35.88 -5.78 26.85
CA LEU A 167 34.69 -5.26 26.17
C LEU A 167 35.01 -4.78 24.74
N ARG A 168 36.18 -4.14 24.53
CA ARG A 168 36.61 -3.79 23.16
C ARG A 168 36.91 -5.03 22.32
N ALA A 169 37.48 -6.08 22.89
CA ALA A 169 37.66 -7.36 22.21
C ALA A 169 36.31 -8.01 21.85
N ALA A 170 35.33 -8.00 22.75
CA ALA A 170 33.97 -8.44 22.47
C ALA A 170 33.34 -7.64 21.32
N TYR A 171 33.43 -6.31 21.30
CA TYR A 171 32.92 -5.54 20.16
C TYR A 171 33.60 -5.89 18.83
N ARG A 172 34.89 -6.28 18.86
CA ARG A 172 35.59 -6.75 17.65
C ARG A 172 35.03 -8.08 17.20
N VAL A 173 34.87 -9.06 18.09
CA VAL A 173 34.28 -10.37 17.78
C VAL A 173 32.87 -10.18 17.19
N PHE A 174 32.04 -9.36 17.84
CA PHE A 174 30.65 -9.12 17.46
C PHE A 174 30.46 -8.04 16.37
N ARG A 175 31.50 -7.51 15.71
CA ARG A 175 31.36 -6.39 14.76
C ARG A 175 30.66 -6.78 13.45
N GLY A 176 30.89 -7.99 12.95
CA GLY A 176 30.46 -8.42 11.61
C GLY A 176 30.88 -7.43 10.51
N GLY A 177 29.94 -6.99 9.66
CA GLY A 177 30.19 -6.04 8.57
C GLY A 177 30.38 -4.56 8.97
N VAL A 178 30.38 -4.23 10.26
CA VAL A 178 30.52 -2.83 10.71
C VAL A 178 31.99 -2.38 10.61
N ARG A 179 32.25 -1.35 9.78
CA ARG A 179 33.62 -0.88 9.45
C ARG A 179 34.36 -0.18 10.59
N LYS A 180 33.67 0.54 11.48
CA LYS A 180 34.26 1.28 12.62
C LYS A 180 33.76 0.72 13.94
N LEU A 181 34.66 0.47 14.90
CA LEU A 181 34.30 -0.12 16.19
C LEU A 181 33.45 0.83 17.04
N GLU A 182 33.73 2.13 16.95
CA GLU A 182 33.02 3.19 17.69
C GLU A 182 31.52 3.20 17.36
N ARG A 183 31.14 2.81 16.13
CA ARG A 183 29.72 2.67 15.75
C ARG A 183 29.02 1.52 16.47
N MET A 184 29.74 0.44 16.80
CA MET A 184 29.17 -0.65 17.62
C MET A 184 28.98 -0.17 19.06
N GLU A 185 29.96 0.55 19.61
CA GLU A 185 29.89 1.10 20.97
C GLU A 185 28.74 2.11 21.11
N GLU A 186 28.61 3.04 20.17
CA GLU A 186 27.52 4.02 20.12
C GLU A 186 26.16 3.34 20.00
N ARG A 187 26.03 2.35 19.10
CA ARG A 187 24.79 1.61 18.92
C ARG A 187 24.43 0.82 20.18
N HIS A 188 25.38 0.16 20.83
CA HIS A 188 25.13 -0.54 22.09
C HIS A 188 24.65 0.42 23.17
N ARG A 189 25.31 1.59 23.32
CA ARG A 189 24.89 2.63 24.28
C ARG A 189 23.48 3.15 24.00
N SER A 190 23.10 3.28 22.72
CA SER A 190 21.76 3.74 22.33
C SER A 190 20.66 2.71 22.58
N LEU A 191 20.97 1.41 22.45
CA LEU A 191 20.01 0.32 22.61
C LEU A 191 19.86 -0.14 24.07
N LYS A 192 20.93 -0.07 24.86
CA LYS A 192 20.93 -0.57 26.24
C LYS A 192 19.79 -0.04 27.13
N PRO A 193 19.37 1.24 27.06
CA PRO A 193 18.21 1.73 27.81
C PRO A 193 16.89 1.04 27.45
N SER A 194 16.76 0.48 26.25
CA SER A 194 15.59 -0.28 25.79
C SER A 194 15.58 -1.75 26.20
N TRP A 195 16.68 -2.26 26.78
CA TRP A 195 16.87 -3.66 27.19
C TRP A 195 16.89 -3.86 28.71
N THR A 196 16.41 -2.89 29.49
CA THR A 196 16.41 -2.97 30.95
C THR A 196 15.46 -4.03 31.51
N ASP A 197 14.53 -4.53 30.68
CA ASP A 197 13.57 -5.57 31.03
C ASP A 197 13.54 -6.67 29.97
N LEU A 198 14.61 -7.46 29.83
CA LEU A 198 14.63 -8.62 28.92
C LEU A 198 13.76 -9.78 29.44
N ASP A 199 13.18 -10.56 28.52
CA ASP A 199 12.34 -11.71 28.84
C ASP A 199 13.14 -12.78 29.58
N ALA A 200 12.75 -13.07 30.82
CA ALA A 200 13.50 -13.95 31.70
C ALA A 200 13.47 -15.41 31.24
N GLU A 201 12.38 -15.87 30.61
CA GLU A 201 12.23 -17.23 30.09
C GLU A 201 13.18 -17.42 28.89
N VAL A 202 13.16 -16.48 27.94
CA VAL A 202 14.06 -16.51 26.77
C VAL A 202 15.52 -16.39 27.20
N VAL A 203 15.85 -15.44 28.08
CA VAL A 203 17.22 -15.25 28.57
C VAL A 203 17.76 -16.49 29.27
N ALA A 204 16.96 -17.12 30.15
CA ALA A 204 17.37 -18.34 30.84
C ALA A 204 17.63 -19.49 29.85
N GLU A 205 16.78 -19.63 28.84
CA GLU A 205 16.92 -20.67 27.82
C GLU A 205 18.13 -20.44 26.90
N VAL A 206 18.41 -19.18 26.50
CA VAL A 206 19.63 -18.82 25.75
C VAL A 206 20.87 -19.21 26.55
N ARG A 207 20.94 -18.86 27.83
CA ARG A 207 22.08 -19.20 28.69
C ARG A 207 22.20 -20.71 28.87
N ARG A 208 21.08 -21.42 29.04
CA ARG A 208 21.07 -22.89 29.15
C ARG A 208 21.64 -23.55 27.90
N LEU A 209 21.17 -23.16 26.71
CA LEU A 209 21.61 -23.69 25.42
C LEU A 209 23.07 -23.30 25.11
N ALA A 210 23.49 -22.07 25.42
CA ALA A 210 24.87 -21.62 25.19
C ALA A 210 25.93 -22.33 26.06
N ARG A 211 25.51 -22.94 27.18
CA ARG A 211 26.35 -23.79 28.05
C ARG A 211 26.38 -25.25 27.61
N GLN A 212 25.51 -25.66 26.67
CA GLN A 212 25.53 -27.04 26.18
C GLN A 212 26.73 -27.24 25.24
N PRO A 213 27.50 -28.33 25.40
CA PRO A 213 28.59 -28.64 24.49
C PRO A 213 28.08 -28.94 23.08
N PHE A 214 28.78 -28.44 22.06
CA PHE A 214 28.63 -28.91 20.69
C PHE A 214 29.57 -30.08 20.45
N GLY A 215 29.13 -31.14 19.75
CA GLY A 215 29.97 -32.23 19.24
C GLY A 215 31.15 -32.62 20.15
N ASP A 216 32.35 -32.15 19.78
CA ASP A 216 33.66 -32.36 20.42
C ASP A 216 33.80 -31.89 21.88
N GLY A 217 32.72 -31.39 22.50
CA GLY A 217 32.65 -31.18 23.96
C GLY A 217 32.87 -29.75 24.44
N ILE A 218 32.90 -28.74 23.54
CA ILE A 218 33.08 -27.32 23.89
C ILE A 218 31.76 -26.57 23.70
N SER A 219 31.40 -25.70 24.65
CA SER A 219 30.21 -24.85 24.62
C SER A 219 30.44 -23.49 23.91
N LEU A 220 29.36 -22.77 23.57
CA LEU A 220 29.48 -21.45 22.93
C LEU A 220 30.19 -20.44 23.84
N ILE A 221 29.92 -20.51 25.14
CA ILE A 221 30.52 -19.60 26.13
C ILE A 221 32.03 -19.83 26.21
N GLU A 222 32.48 -21.08 26.24
CA GLU A 222 33.92 -21.41 26.24
C GLU A 222 34.61 -20.93 24.96
N TRP A 223 33.94 -21.08 23.81
CA TRP A 223 34.44 -20.59 22.53
C TRP A 223 34.57 -19.06 22.50
N LEU A 224 33.54 -18.34 22.96
CA LEU A 224 33.54 -16.88 23.03
C LEU A 224 34.59 -16.35 24.01
N ASN A 225 34.78 -17.01 25.17
CA ASN A 225 35.82 -16.65 26.14
C ASN A 225 37.22 -16.82 25.54
N GLY A 226 37.48 -17.91 24.81
CA GLY A 226 38.73 -18.12 24.08
C GLY A 226 39.03 -16.98 23.10
N LEU A 227 38.06 -16.68 22.22
CA LEU A 227 38.16 -15.60 21.24
C LEU A 227 38.36 -14.22 21.87
N ILE A 228 37.62 -13.90 22.94
CA ILE A 228 37.74 -12.59 23.60
C ILE A 228 39.11 -12.47 24.28
N THR A 229 39.58 -13.52 24.95
CA THR A 229 40.84 -13.52 25.70
C THR A 229 42.06 -13.43 24.79
N GLU A 230 42.07 -14.16 23.67
CA GLU A 230 43.14 -14.10 22.67
C GLU A 230 43.28 -12.68 22.06
N HIS A 231 42.18 -11.93 21.96
CA HIS A 231 42.15 -10.63 21.26
C HIS A 231 42.04 -9.39 22.14
N ARG A 232 42.26 -9.53 23.46
CA ARG A 232 42.34 -8.37 24.38
C ARG A 232 43.35 -7.31 23.92
N LYS A 233 44.48 -7.72 23.32
CA LYS A 233 45.59 -6.84 22.89
C LYS A 233 45.68 -6.60 21.38
N ALA A 234 44.79 -7.19 20.58
CA ALA A 234 44.84 -7.06 19.13
C ALA A 234 44.35 -5.68 18.66
N SER A 235 45.03 -5.11 17.66
CA SER A 235 44.62 -3.85 17.00
C SER A 235 43.61 -4.09 15.89
N ASN A 236 43.69 -5.24 15.19
CA ASN A 236 42.82 -5.67 14.09
C ASN A 236 42.44 -7.15 14.22
N ILE A 237 41.39 -7.56 13.51
CA ILE A 237 40.97 -8.97 13.33
C ILE A 237 41.66 -9.51 12.07
N THR A 238 42.22 -10.72 12.13
CA THR A 238 42.76 -11.44 10.96
C THR A 238 41.65 -12.12 10.16
N ASP A 239 41.96 -12.63 8.97
CA ASP A 239 40.99 -13.35 8.15
C ASP A 239 40.55 -14.67 8.80
N GLU A 240 41.46 -15.39 9.48
CA GLU A 240 41.11 -16.59 10.26
C GLU A 240 40.13 -16.25 11.39
N LEU A 241 40.39 -15.16 12.12
CA LEU A 241 39.51 -14.68 13.19
C LEU A 241 38.13 -14.24 12.70
N THR A 242 38.08 -13.71 11.49
CA THR A 242 36.81 -13.34 10.86
C THR A 242 35.96 -14.60 10.62
N ALA A 243 36.58 -15.74 10.28
CA ALA A 243 35.87 -17.00 10.10
C ALA A 243 35.37 -17.58 11.44
N GLU A 244 36.21 -17.58 12.48
CA GLU A 244 35.83 -18.10 13.80
C GLU A 244 34.75 -17.26 14.49
N ALA A 245 34.87 -15.92 14.43
CA ALA A 245 33.83 -15.03 14.93
C ALA A 245 32.51 -15.18 14.15
N ARG A 246 32.57 -15.36 12.82
CA ARG A 246 31.38 -15.64 12.00
C ARG A 246 30.67 -16.91 12.44
N TRP A 247 31.43 -17.97 12.73
CA TRP A 247 30.87 -19.22 13.22
C TRP A 247 30.20 -19.04 14.60
N ALA A 248 30.91 -18.45 15.56
CA ALA A 248 30.39 -18.23 16.92
C ALA A 248 29.12 -17.36 16.93
N ILE A 249 29.09 -16.29 16.11
CA ILE A 249 27.89 -15.46 15.93
C ILE A 249 26.77 -16.27 15.29
N GLY A 250 27.07 -17.10 14.29
CA GLY A 250 26.09 -17.97 13.64
C GLY A 250 25.43 -18.91 14.64
N GLU A 251 26.22 -19.62 15.44
CA GLU A 251 25.71 -20.54 16.48
C GLU A 251 24.94 -19.81 17.58
N GLY A 252 25.44 -18.66 18.06
CA GLY A 252 24.73 -17.84 19.03
C GLY A 252 23.38 -17.33 18.51
N ARG A 253 23.26 -17.01 17.22
CA ARG A 253 21.99 -16.64 16.59
C ARG A 253 21.04 -17.84 16.44
N LYS A 254 21.54 -19.05 16.19
CA LYS A 254 20.72 -20.27 16.22
C LYS A 254 20.16 -20.51 17.63
N ILE A 255 21.00 -20.36 18.66
CA ILE A 255 20.58 -20.47 20.06
C ILE A 255 19.51 -19.42 20.40
N LEU A 256 19.69 -18.16 20.00
CA LEU A 256 18.67 -17.12 20.19
C LEU A 256 17.34 -17.48 19.52
N SER A 257 17.39 -18.01 18.30
CA SER A 257 16.20 -18.41 17.55
C SER A 257 15.48 -19.59 18.21
N GLN A 258 16.25 -20.60 18.63
CA GLN A 258 15.74 -21.78 19.32
C GLN A 258 15.15 -21.44 20.69
N ALA A 259 15.82 -20.60 21.47
CA ALA A 259 15.33 -20.16 22.77
C ALA A 259 14.04 -19.33 22.64
N GLY A 260 14.01 -18.41 21.66
CA GLY A 260 12.80 -17.67 21.34
C GLY A 260 11.65 -18.59 20.94
N LEU A 261 11.92 -19.62 20.13
CA LEU A 261 10.92 -20.60 19.72
C LEU A 261 10.42 -21.47 20.88
N ASN A 262 11.31 -21.93 21.77
CA ASN A 262 10.95 -22.74 22.94
C ASN A 262 10.11 -21.96 23.95
N ALA A 263 10.39 -20.67 24.11
CA ALA A 263 9.60 -19.78 24.96
C ALA A 263 8.22 -19.49 24.38
N LEU A 264 8.07 -19.53 23.05
CA LEU A 264 6.75 -19.46 22.41
C LEU A 264 6.02 -20.79 22.64
N SER A 265 4.83 -20.76 23.22
CA SER A 265 3.98 -21.94 23.37
C SER A 265 2.77 -21.84 22.44
N PRO A 266 2.97 -21.88 21.10
CA PRO A 266 1.93 -21.51 20.14
C PRO A 266 0.68 -22.39 20.28
N ASP A 267 -0.48 -21.72 20.33
CA ASP A 267 -1.81 -22.34 20.28
C ASP A 267 -2.41 -22.26 18.88
N LEU A 268 -2.10 -21.17 18.15
CA LEU A 268 -2.51 -20.98 16.76
C LEU A 268 -1.35 -20.38 15.95
N VAL A 269 -1.00 -21.03 14.84
CA VAL A 269 0.02 -20.60 13.89
C VAL A 269 -0.67 -20.33 12.56
N ILE A 270 -0.50 -19.14 12.01
CA ILE A 270 -1.10 -18.71 10.74
C ILE A 270 0.02 -18.45 9.75
N LEU A 271 0.02 -19.16 8.62
CA LEU A 271 0.96 -18.93 7.53
C LEU A 271 0.22 -18.29 6.37
N ASP A 272 0.63 -17.08 6.01
CA ASP A 272 0.08 -16.33 4.88
C ASP A 272 1.06 -16.34 3.71
N GLU A 273 0.52 -16.56 2.50
CA GLU A 273 1.30 -16.74 1.26
C GLU A 273 2.39 -17.82 1.41
N PHE A 274 2.05 -18.96 2.04
CA PHE A 274 3.00 -20.02 2.38
C PHE A 274 3.75 -20.59 1.17
N GLN A 275 3.17 -20.52 -0.04
CA GLN A 275 3.80 -20.97 -1.30
C GLN A 275 5.10 -20.22 -1.64
N ARG A 276 5.39 -19.10 -0.95
CA ARG A 276 6.69 -18.41 -1.06
C ARG A 276 7.79 -19.06 -0.24
N PHE A 277 7.44 -20.01 0.61
CA PHE A 277 8.34 -20.66 1.57
C PHE A 277 8.08 -22.16 1.62
N ASP A 278 8.09 -22.81 0.44
CA ASP A 278 7.97 -24.26 0.34
C ASP A 278 9.00 -24.98 1.24
N ASP A 279 10.19 -24.40 1.39
CA ASP A 279 11.26 -24.85 2.29
C ASP A 279 10.82 -24.99 3.76
N LEU A 280 9.81 -24.24 4.22
CA LEU A 280 9.28 -24.37 5.60
C LEU A 280 8.40 -25.60 5.76
N LEU A 281 7.83 -26.10 4.67
CA LEU A 281 7.01 -27.31 4.67
C LEU A 281 7.86 -28.58 4.51
N GLN A 282 9.12 -28.42 4.09
CA GLN A 282 10.10 -29.49 3.92
C GLN A 282 11.05 -29.55 5.13
N ALA A 283 11.09 -30.69 5.82
CA ALA A 283 11.79 -30.84 7.10
C ALA A 283 13.32 -31.02 6.96
N ASP A 284 13.86 -31.01 5.74
CA ASP A 284 15.27 -31.22 5.40
C ASP A 284 16.07 -29.92 5.29
N THR A 285 15.43 -28.76 5.39
CA THR A 285 16.09 -27.46 5.44
C THR A 285 16.24 -26.97 6.89
N ALA A 286 17.30 -26.22 7.21
CA ALA A 286 17.50 -25.64 8.55
C ALA A 286 16.34 -24.72 8.99
N SER A 287 15.67 -24.05 8.05
CA SER A 287 14.48 -23.24 8.33
C SER A 287 13.23 -24.12 8.53
N GLY A 288 13.10 -25.21 7.78
CA GLY A 288 12.04 -26.20 7.91
C GLY A 288 12.11 -27.01 9.19
N GLU A 289 13.31 -27.31 9.71
CA GLU A 289 13.49 -27.96 11.02
C GLU A 289 12.91 -27.11 12.16
N LEU A 290 13.27 -25.82 12.21
CA LEU A 290 12.72 -24.87 13.19
C LEU A 290 11.20 -24.69 13.01
N ALA A 291 10.72 -24.66 11.77
CA ALA A 291 9.31 -24.55 11.48
C ALA A 291 8.52 -25.80 11.92
N GLU A 292 9.05 -27.00 11.69
CA GLU A 292 8.41 -28.26 12.08
C GLU A 292 8.36 -28.41 13.61
N GLN A 293 9.37 -27.92 14.35
CA GLN A 293 9.31 -27.84 15.81
C GLN A 293 8.12 -26.99 16.28
N MET A 294 7.88 -25.85 15.63
CA MET A 294 6.74 -24.99 15.92
C MET A 294 5.40 -25.64 15.53
N PHE A 295 5.31 -26.25 14.33
CA PHE A 295 4.09 -26.88 13.83
C PHE A 295 3.72 -28.16 14.56
N SER A 296 4.71 -28.84 15.15
CA SER A 296 4.52 -30.10 15.88
C SER A 296 4.20 -29.91 17.35
N HIS A 297 4.24 -28.67 17.84
CA HIS A 297 3.90 -28.35 19.23
C HIS A 297 2.50 -28.92 19.59
N PRO A 298 2.34 -29.66 20.70
CA PRO A 298 1.12 -30.42 20.98
C PRO A 298 -0.17 -29.60 20.98
N ARG A 299 -0.08 -28.33 21.40
CA ARG A 299 -1.20 -27.39 21.46
C ARG A 299 -1.45 -26.63 20.15
N ALA A 300 -0.46 -26.58 19.25
CA ALA A 300 -0.54 -25.75 18.06
C ALA A 300 -1.61 -26.24 17.08
N ARG A 301 -2.32 -25.29 16.47
CA ARG A 301 -3.15 -25.45 15.28
C ARG A 301 -2.56 -24.61 14.17
N VAL A 302 -2.38 -25.17 12.97
CA VAL A 302 -1.73 -24.52 11.83
C VAL A 302 -2.75 -24.19 10.75
N LEU A 303 -2.93 -22.90 10.48
CA LEU A 303 -3.80 -22.37 9.44
C LEU A 303 -2.96 -21.85 8.27
N LEU A 304 -3.12 -22.47 7.10
CA LEU A 304 -2.52 -21.98 5.86
C LEU A 304 -3.52 -21.06 5.13
N LEU A 305 -3.05 -19.90 4.67
CA LEU A 305 -3.80 -18.96 3.86
C LEU A 305 -3.09 -18.79 2.52
N SER A 306 -3.75 -19.14 1.41
CA SER A 306 -3.21 -18.89 0.07
C SER A 306 -4.30 -18.96 -1.00
N ALA A 307 -4.34 -18.00 -1.92
CA ALA A 307 -5.23 -18.12 -3.09
C ALA A 307 -4.71 -19.17 -4.09
N THR A 308 -3.40 -19.40 -4.11
CA THR A 308 -2.68 -20.21 -5.09
C THR A 308 -1.69 -21.13 -4.37
N PRO A 309 -2.19 -22.19 -3.70
CA PRO A 309 -1.43 -22.98 -2.73
C PRO A 309 -0.31 -23.85 -3.32
N PHE A 310 -0.11 -23.86 -4.64
CA PHE A 310 0.99 -24.57 -5.31
C PHE A 310 1.37 -23.87 -6.62
N LYS A 311 2.62 -24.06 -7.05
CA LYS A 311 3.18 -23.47 -8.28
C LYS A 311 2.44 -23.98 -9.52
N ALA A 312 2.04 -23.06 -10.40
CA ALA A 312 1.38 -23.40 -11.67
C ALA A 312 2.33 -23.95 -12.72
N PHE A 313 1.77 -24.68 -13.68
CA PHE A 313 2.48 -25.38 -14.75
C PHE A 313 3.47 -24.50 -15.53
N THR A 314 4.77 -24.78 -15.43
CA THR A 314 5.86 -24.17 -16.21
C THR A 314 6.58 -25.27 -16.98
N LEU A 315 6.44 -25.29 -18.30
CA LEU A 315 7.25 -26.17 -19.17
C LEU A 315 7.88 -25.37 -20.31
N ALA A 316 9.22 -25.39 -20.36
CA ALA A 316 10.06 -25.69 -21.53
C ALA A 316 11.55 -25.33 -21.31
N ASP A 317 11.88 -24.42 -20.37
CA ASP A 317 13.27 -23.99 -20.11
C ASP A 317 13.78 -24.25 -18.66
N GLU A 318 12.94 -24.79 -17.78
CA GLU A 318 13.28 -25.14 -16.38
C GLU A 318 13.10 -26.66 -16.13
N GLN A 319 13.68 -27.50 -16.98
CA GLN A 319 13.45 -28.94 -16.97
C GLN A 319 14.19 -29.73 -15.87
N GLU A 320 14.74 -29.09 -14.84
CA GLU A 320 15.54 -29.80 -13.84
C GLU A 320 15.02 -29.80 -12.40
N THR A 321 13.96 -29.09 -12.01
CA THR A 321 13.52 -29.14 -10.60
C THR A 321 12.02 -28.84 -10.39
N GLU A 322 11.29 -29.87 -9.95
CA GLU A 322 9.92 -29.89 -9.37
C GLU A 322 8.72 -30.06 -10.32
N ASP A 323 8.09 -31.24 -10.22
CA ASP A 323 6.87 -31.64 -10.92
C ASP A 323 5.62 -31.07 -10.19
N HIS A 324 4.76 -30.29 -10.85
CA HIS A 324 3.60 -29.58 -10.25
C HIS A 324 2.65 -30.47 -9.44
N GLU A 325 2.53 -31.73 -9.85
CA GLU A 325 1.75 -32.73 -9.13
C GLU A 325 2.31 -32.97 -7.71
N GLN A 326 3.63 -32.91 -7.56
CA GLN A 326 4.31 -33.05 -6.27
C GLN A 326 4.00 -31.89 -5.33
N GLY A 327 3.86 -30.65 -5.83
CA GLY A 327 3.52 -29.49 -5.00
C GLY A 327 2.12 -29.57 -4.36
N LEU A 328 1.10 -29.91 -5.16
CA LEU A 328 -0.26 -30.11 -4.66
C LEU A 328 -0.32 -31.27 -3.64
N PHE A 329 0.23 -32.43 -3.99
CA PHE A 329 0.16 -33.60 -3.10
C PHE A 329 1.08 -33.46 -1.89
N GLY A 330 2.20 -32.74 -1.99
CA GLY A 330 3.05 -32.37 -0.86
C GLY A 330 2.29 -31.50 0.15
N THR A 331 1.52 -30.51 -0.34
CA THR A 331 0.64 -29.69 0.50
C THR A 331 -0.44 -30.51 1.16
N LEU A 332 -1.15 -31.37 0.41
CA LEU A 332 -2.18 -32.25 0.98
C LEU A 332 -1.60 -33.25 1.99
N GLN A 333 -0.40 -33.77 1.74
CA GLN A 333 0.29 -34.66 2.67
C GLN A 333 0.70 -33.93 3.95
N PHE A 334 1.18 -32.69 3.85
CA PHE A 334 1.45 -31.83 5.01
C PHE A 334 0.18 -31.60 5.84
N LEU A 335 -0.96 -31.30 5.20
CA LEU A 335 -2.25 -31.08 5.86
C LEU A 335 -2.80 -32.34 6.54
N ALA A 336 -2.53 -33.52 5.97
CA ALA A 336 -2.99 -34.79 6.52
C ALA A 336 -2.18 -35.28 7.74
N ARG A 337 -1.00 -34.69 8.02
CA ARG A 337 -0.18 -35.06 9.18
C ARG A 337 -0.92 -34.73 10.48
N GLY A 338 -1.16 -35.75 11.32
CA GLY A 338 -1.63 -35.56 12.69
C GLY A 338 -3.13 -35.55 12.94
N GLY A 339 -3.97 -36.14 12.06
CA GLY A 339 -5.38 -36.38 12.43
C GLY A 339 -6.37 -36.91 11.39
N SER A 340 -6.04 -36.99 10.10
CA SER A 340 -7.02 -37.43 9.08
C SER A 340 -6.68 -38.81 8.48
N HIS A 341 -7.60 -39.77 8.62
CA HIS A 341 -7.52 -41.12 7.99
C HIS A 341 -7.74 -41.12 6.47
N HIS A 342 -7.65 -39.98 5.79
CA HIS A 342 -7.92 -39.89 4.35
C HIS A 342 -6.69 -40.34 3.56
N SER A 343 -6.85 -41.33 2.70
CA SER A 343 -5.82 -41.77 1.77
C SER A 343 -5.59 -40.69 0.70
N ILE A 344 -4.43 -40.01 0.77
CA ILE A 344 -4.00 -39.07 -0.29
C ILE A 344 -3.91 -39.80 -1.64
N GLY A 345 -3.62 -41.11 -1.64
CA GLY A 345 -3.64 -41.96 -2.82
C GLY A 345 -5.03 -42.05 -3.47
N ASP A 346 -6.10 -42.05 -2.67
CA ASP A 346 -7.49 -42.09 -3.18
C ASP A 346 -7.86 -40.74 -3.80
N ILE A 347 -7.48 -39.63 -3.16
CA ILE A 347 -7.65 -38.29 -3.71
C ILE A 347 -6.93 -38.18 -5.05
N LYS A 348 -5.67 -38.65 -5.12
CA LYS A 348 -4.88 -38.67 -6.34
C LYS A 348 -5.57 -39.44 -7.47
N SER A 349 -6.06 -40.64 -7.17
CA SER A 349 -6.74 -41.51 -8.12
C SER A 349 -8.06 -40.91 -8.60
N ASN A 350 -8.87 -40.36 -7.68
CA ASN A 350 -10.14 -39.72 -8.00
C ASN A 350 -9.95 -38.44 -8.82
N LEU A 351 -8.90 -37.66 -8.56
CA LEU A 351 -8.60 -36.44 -9.31
C LEU A 351 -8.11 -36.75 -10.73
N ALA A 352 -7.34 -37.83 -10.90
CA ALA A 352 -6.98 -38.35 -12.22
C ALA A 352 -8.21 -38.83 -13.00
N ALA A 353 -9.11 -39.59 -12.35
CA ALA A 353 -10.35 -40.05 -12.96
C ALA A 353 -11.29 -38.88 -13.33
N PHE A 354 -11.34 -37.83 -12.51
CA PHE A 354 -12.13 -36.63 -12.78
C PHE A 354 -11.62 -35.90 -14.00
N ARG A 355 -10.31 -35.63 -14.06
CA ARG A 355 -9.66 -35.03 -15.24
C ARG A 355 -9.96 -35.83 -16.51
N ALA A 356 -9.82 -37.15 -16.46
CA ALA A 356 -10.10 -38.02 -17.61
C ALA A 356 -11.56 -37.93 -18.06
N ARG A 357 -12.54 -37.89 -17.14
CA ARG A 357 -13.97 -37.75 -17.48
C ARG A 357 -14.31 -36.39 -18.08
N VAL A 358 -13.77 -35.31 -17.51
CA VAL A 358 -13.99 -33.94 -18.00
C VAL A 358 -13.41 -33.78 -19.41
N VAL A 359 -12.19 -34.27 -19.66
CA VAL A 359 -11.55 -34.17 -20.98
C VAL A 359 -12.24 -35.06 -22.02
N SER A 360 -12.65 -36.27 -21.63
CA SER A 360 -13.29 -37.22 -22.55
C SER A 360 -14.80 -36.99 -22.75
N GLY A 361 -15.41 -36.06 -22.02
CA GLY A 361 -16.85 -35.76 -22.10
C GLY A 361 -17.76 -36.88 -21.61
N HIS A 362 -17.28 -37.83 -20.81
CA HIS A 362 -18.11 -38.92 -20.27
C HIS A 362 -18.93 -38.46 -19.05
N GLY A 363 -20.18 -38.92 -18.95
CA GLY A 363 -21.06 -38.65 -17.79
C GLY A 363 -20.51 -39.15 -16.45
N GLY A 364 -21.05 -38.64 -15.34
CA GLY A 364 -20.61 -39.01 -13.98
C GLY A 364 -19.45 -38.17 -13.42
N GLY A 365 -19.13 -37.02 -14.02
CA GLY A 365 -18.20 -36.03 -13.46
C GLY A 365 -18.69 -35.46 -12.12
N ASP A 366 -19.99 -35.19 -11.99
CA ASP A 366 -20.59 -34.57 -10.79
C ASP A 366 -20.51 -35.45 -9.54
N GLU A 367 -20.73 -36.75 -9.68
CA GLU A 367 -20.60 -37.71 -8.57
C GLU A 367 -19.15 -37.77 -8.07
N LEU A 368 -18.20 -37.78 -9.00
CA LEU A 368 -16.79 -37.80 -8.66
C LEU A 368 -16.33 -36.46 -8.05
N ALA A 369 -16.88 -35.34 -8.52
CA ALA A 369 -16.67 -34.02 -7.92
C ALA A 369 -17.23 -33.96 -6.49
N LYS A 370 -18.42 -34.52 -6.23
CA LYS A 370 -18.99 -34.63 -4.86
C LYS A 370 -18.10 -35.49 -3.96
N THR A 371 -17.58 -36.61 -4.47
CA THR A 371 -16.64 -37.47 -3.75
C THR A 371 -15.35 -36.73 -3.42
N LEU A 372 -14.70 -36.11 -4.41
CA LEU A 372 -13.50 -35.29 -4.22
C LEU A 372 -13.74 -34.17 -3.21
N ARG A 373 -14.88 -33.47 -3.29
CA ARG A 373 -15.27 -32.44 -2.34
C ARG A 373 -15.36 -33.00 -0.92
N SER A 374 -15.98 -34.17 -0.72
CA SER A 374 -16.06 -34.80 0.60
C SER A 374 -14.70 -35.19 1.18
N GLN A 375 -13.74 -35.56 0.32
CA GLN A 375 -12.37 -35.91 0.71
C GLN A 375 -11.49 -34.68 0.98
N LEU A 376 -11.71 -33.56 0.28
CA LEU A 376 -10.92 -32.33 0.42
C LEU A 376 -11.42 -31.40 1.53
N LEU A 377 -12.74 -31.32 1.76
CA LEU A 377 -13.33 -30.43 2.79
C LEU A 377 -12.78 -30.63 4.23
N PRO A 378 -12.37 -31.84 4.65
CA PRO A 378 -11.69 -32.05 5.93
C PRO A 378 -10.30 -31.40 6.05
N LEU A 379 -9.63 -31.17 4.92
CA LEU A 379 -8.25 -30.65 4.82
C LEU A 379 -8.21 -29.17 4.40
N MET A 380 -9.15 -28.74 3.57
CA MET A 380 -9.19 -27.39 3.02
C MET A 380 -10.60 -26.88 2.75
N CYS A 381 -10.74 -25.57 2.63
CA CYS A 381 -11.94 -24.93 2.09
C CYS A 381 -11.56 -23.83 1.11
N ARG A 382 -12.49 -23.46 0.23
CA ARG A 382 -12.30 -22.40 -0.76
C ARG A 382 -13.64 -21.76 -1.10
N THR A 383 -13.64 -20.44 -1.06
CA THR A 383 -14.72 -19.57 -1.54
C THR A 383 -14.24 -18.84 -2.79
N GLU A 384 -15.12 -18.74 -3.78
CA GLU A 384 -14.88 -18.07 -5.05
C GLU A 384 -16.07 -17.19 -5.41
N ARG A 385 -15.83 -16.20 -6.24
CA ARG A 385 -16.88 -15.37 -6.84
C ARG A 385 -17.58 -16.16 -7.96
N PRO A 386 -18.89 -15.95 -8.18
CA PRO A 386 -19.62 -16.63 -9.25
C PRO A 386 -18.96 -16.43 -10.63
N ALA A 387 -18.77 -17.51 -11.38
CA ALA A 387 -18.00 -17.51 -12.63
C ALA A 387 -18.69 -16.75 -13.77
N ASP A 388 -20.03 -16.68 -13.76
CA ASP A 388 -20.85 -15.88 -14.66
C ASP A 388 -20.69 -14.38 -14.41
N VAL A 389 -20.63 -13.96 -13.15
CA VAL A 389 -20.41 -12.57 -12.74
C VAL A 389 -18.95 -12.13 -13.02
N GLN A 390 -17.97 -13.02 -12.89
CA GLN A 390 -16.57 -12.70 -13.23
C GLN A 390 -16.37 -12.39 -14.72
N ARG A 391 -17.12 -13.04 -15.64
CA ARG A 391 -16.97 -12.85 -17.10
C ARG A 391 -17.24 -11.41 -17.55
N SER A 392 -18.26 -10.78 -16.99
CA SER A 392 -18.65 -9.44 -17.41
C SER A 392 -17.77 -8.34 -16.81
N ARG A 393 -16.81 -8.66 -15.93
CA ARG A 393 -16.12 -7.69 -15.05
C ARG A 393 -14.72 -7.29 -15.48
N VAL A 394 -14.04 -8.12 -16.25
CA VAL A 394 -12.68 -7.84 -16.73
C VAL A 394 -12.75 -7.53 -18.22
N VAL A 395 -12.22 -6.37 -18.62
CA VAL A 395 -12.02 -6.02 -20.02
C VAL A 395 -10.54 -6.14 -20.33
N GLU A 396 -10.19 -7.10 -21.18
CA GLU A 396 -8.82 -7.23 -21.66
C GLU A 396 -8.66 -6.46 -22.98
N THR A 397 -7.65 -5.60 -23.03
CA THR A 397 -7.28 -4.85 -24.25
C THR A 397 -5.82 -5.13 -24.57
N VAL A 398 -5.58 -5.65 -25.77
CA VAL A 398 -4.24 -5.86 -26.31
C VAL A 398 -3.89 -4.67 -27.20
N HIS A 399 -2.87 -3.91 -26.83
CA HIS A 399 -2.33 -2.86 -27.68
C HIS A 399 -1.02 -3.34 -28.30
N THR A 400 -0.98 -3.36 -29.62
CA THR A 400 0.27 -3.45 -30.34
C THR A 400 0.99 -2.10 -30.25
N ALA A 401 2.19 -2.10 -29.68
CA ALA A 401 3.09 -0.95 -29.63
C ALA A 401 3.68 -0.71 -31.03
N ALA A 402 2.83 -0.40 -32.01
CA ALA A 402 3.16 -0.33 -33.43
C ALA A 402 4.10 0.83 -33.80
N SER A 403 4.27 1.79 -32.90
CA SER A 403 5.16 2.95 -33.07
C SER A 403 6.64 2.60 -32.83
N VAL A 404 7.15 1.52 -33.39
CA VAL A 404 8.60 1.22 -33.39
C VAL A 404 9.24 1.99 -34.53
N ASN A 405 10.21 2.86 -34.23
CA ASN A 405 10.91 3.65 -35.24
C ASN A 405 12.34 3.11 -35.50
N ALA A 406 13.03 3.69 -36.49
CA ALA A 406 14.38 3.27 -36.86
C ALA A 406 15.39 3.44 -35.71
N ASP A 407 15.30 4.54 -34.95
CA ASP A 407 16.18 4.82 -33.82
C ASP A 407 16.03 3.77 -32.71
N ASP A 408 14.82 3.26 -32.48
CA ASP A 408 14.58 2.18 -31.53
C ASP A 408 15.36 0.90 -31.95
N LEU A 409 15.42 0.57 -33.23
CA LEU A 409 16.17 -0.61 -33.74
C LEU A 409 17.69 -0.38 -33.72
N VAL A 410 18.14 0.85 -34.01
CA VAL A 410 19.57 1.23 -33.92
C VAL A 410 20.05 1.12 -32.48
N GLU A 411 19.25 1.53 -31.50
CA GLU A 411 19.56 1.38 -30.07
C GLU A 411 19.77 -0.09 -29.69
N TYR A 412 18.93 -1.01 -30.18
CA TYR A 412 19.11 -2.45 -29.95
C TYR A 412 20.46 -2.97 -30.48
N ALA A 413 20.85 -2.54 -31.69
CA ALA A 413 22.12 -2.91 -32.28
C ALA A 413 23.30 -2.40 -31.44
N HIS A 414 23.27 -1.13 -31.04
CA HIS A 414 24.32 -0.54 -30.20
C HIS A 414 24.41 -1.23 -28.84
N LEU A 415 23.29 -1.47 -28.13
CA LEU A 415 23.29 -2.20 -26.86
C LEU A 415 23.88 -3.61 -27.00
N SER A 416 23.61 -4.29 -28.12
CA SER A 416 24.21 -5.59 -28.42
C SER A 416 25.72 -5.51 -28.66
N ASP A 417 26.20 -4.44 -29.30
CA ASP A 417 27.63 -4.18 -29.49
C ASP A 417 28.33 -3.88 -28.15
N LEU A 418 27.71 -3.09 -27.28
CA LEU A 418 28.21 -2.82 -25.93
C LEU A 418 28.33 -4.12 -25.12
N ALA A 419 27.29 -4.95 -25.14
CA ALA A 419 27.29 -6.22 -24.44
C ALA A 419 28.41 -7.16 -24.90
N ARG A 420 28.66 -7.22 -26.22
CA ARG A 420 29.79 -7.95 -26.80
C ARG A 420 31.14 -7.36 -26.39
N ALA A 421 31.25 -6.03 -26.29
CA ALA A 421 32.48 -5.35 -25.90
C ALA A 421 32.90 -5.65 -24.45
N VAL A 422 31.95 -5.91 -23.55
CA VAL A 422 32.21 -6.23 -22.13
C VAL A 422 31.94 -7.69 -21.75
N ASP A 423 31.80 -8.56 -22.75
CA ASP A 423 31.52 -10.00 -22.59
C ASP A 423 30.30 -10.30 -21.69
N SER A 424 29.25 -9.48 -21.78
CA SER A 424 28.03 -9.60 -20.98
C SER A 424 26.85 -10.10 -21.83
N GLU A 425 25.97 -10.88 -21.23
CA GLU A 425 24.72 -11.28 -21.87
C GLU A 425 23.74 -10.10 -22.00
N PHE A 426 23.17 -9.93 -23.20
CA PHE A 426 22.12 -8.96 -23.47
C PHE A 426 20.89 -9.63 -24.08
N ASN A 427 19.75 -9.48 -23.41
CA ASN A 427 18.48 -10.03 -23.84
C ASN A 427 17.65 -8.94 -24.54
N VAL A 428 17.02 -9.28 -25.67
CA VAL A 428 16.07 -8.39 -26.38
C VAL A 428 14.95 -7.86 -25.47
N GLU A 429 14.59 -8.61 -24.43
CA GLU A 429 13.61 -8.17 -23.44
C GLU A 429 14.08 -6.94 -22.64
N TYR A 430 15.38 -6.69 -22.49
CA TYR A 430 15.90 -5.47 -21.85
C TYR A 430 15.52 -4.23 -22.69
N TRP A 431 15.77 -4.30 -23.99
CA TRP A 431 15.43 -3.24 -24.96
C TRP A 431 13.92 -3.02 -25.07
N LYS A 432 13.12 -4.10 -25.19
CA LYS A 432 11.65 -3.98 -25.25
C LYS A 432 11.07 -3.34 -23.99
N SER A 433 11.73 -3.50 -22.84
CA SER A 433 11.16 -3.15 -21.55
C SER A 433 11.58 -1.79 -21.03
N SER A 434 12.79 -1.31 -21.30
CA SER A 434 13.24 -0.02 -20.77
C SER A 434 13.46 1.00 -21.89
N PRO A 435 12.81 2.17 -21.84
CA PRO A 435 13.29 3.32 -22.62
C PRO A 435 14.68 3.73 -22.15
N TYR A 436 15.53 4.17 -23.08
CA TYR A 436 16.89 4.65 -22.80
C TYR A 436 17.67 3.68 -21.88
N PHE A 437 17.72 2.40 -22.21
CA PHE A 437 18.22 1.36 -21.29
C PHE A 437 19.65 1.64 -20.80
N ALA A 438 20.50 2.23 -21.65
CA ALA A 438 21.85 2.64 -21.26
C ALA A 438 21.88 3.59 -20.04
N ASN A 439 20.87 4.46 -19.86
CA ASN A 439 20.77 5.34 -18.70
C ASN A 439 20.16 4.66 -17.45
N PHE A 440 19.42 3.56 -17.64
CA PHE A 440 18.65 2.88 -16.59
C PHE A 440 19.11 1.45 -16.28
N MET A 441 20.21 0.98 -16.87
CA MET A 441 20.78 -0.37 -16.70
C MET A 441 21.40 -0.62 -15.32
N ASP A 442 21.28 0.30 -14.38
CA ASP A 442 21.78 0.11 -13.02
C ASP A 442 21.16 -1.11 -12.33
N GLY A 443 22.00 -1.87 -11.62
CA GLY A 443 21.66 -3.17 -11.04
C GLY A 443 21.73 -4.37 -12.01
N TYR A 444 22.12 -4.16 -13.28
CA TYR A 444 22.39 -5.23 -14.24
C TYR A 444 23.88 -5.50 -14.36
N GLN A 445 24.26 -6.74 -14.71
CA GLN A 445 25.67 -7.10 -14.94
C GLN A 445 26.31 -6.22 -16.02
N LEU A 446 25.55 -5.89 -17.08
CA LEU A 446 26.00 -5.01 -18.14
C LEU A 446 26.47 -3.64 -17.61
N HIS A 447 25.75 -3.05 -16.66
CA HIS A 447 26.15 -1.78 -16.05
C HIS A 447 27.44 -1.91 -15.23
N THR A 448 27.55 -2.95 -14.39
CA THR A 448 28.73 -3.17 -13.55
C THR A 448 30.00 -3.29 -14.41
N ARG A 449 29.93 -4.03 -15.51
CA ARG A 449 31.07 -4.18 -16.43
C ARG A 449 31.34 -2.91 -17.24
N THR A 450 30.29 -2.26 -17.74
CA THR A 450 30.42 -0.97 -18.46
C THR A 450 31.08 0.09 -17.58
N LYS A 451 30.74 0.15 -16.29
CA LYS A 451 31.36 1.09 -15.35
C LYS A 451 32.83 0.75 -15.07
N ALA A 452 33.17 -0.55 -14.96
CA ALA A 452 34.54 -0.99 -14.74
C ALA A 452 35.47 -0.68 -15.94
N GLU A 453 34.95 -0.77 -17.15
CA GLU A 453 35.68 -0.59 -18.41
C GLU A 453 35.33 0.73 -19.14
N HIS A 454 34.77 1.71 -18.43
CA HIS A 454 34.18 2.93 -19.03
C HIS A 454 35.14 3.65 -19.99
N ALA A 455 36.39 3.85 -19.57
CA ALA A 455 37.39 4.58 -20.35
C ALA A 455 37.70 3.91 -21.72
N SER A 456 37.69 2.58 -21.80
CA SER A 456 37.91 1.85 -23.06
C SER A 456 36.66 1.77 -23.94
N LEU A 457 35.48 2.08 -23.39
CA LEU A 457 34.19 1.97 -24.07
C LEU A 457 33.66 3.31 -24.60
N LEU A 458 34.38 4.42 -24.45
CA LEU A 458 33.89 5.76 -24.81
C LEU A 458 33.38 5.86 -26.26
N ASP A 459 34.06 5.25 -27.24
CA ASP A 459 33.59 5.23 -28.64
C ASP A 459 32.25 4.48 -28.77
N THR A 460 32.14 3.31 -28.14
CA THR A 460 30.89 2.52 -28.12
C THR A 460 29.76 3.26 -27.41
N LEU A 461 30.05 3.88 -26.26
CA LEU A 461 29.09 4.63 -25.46
C LEU A 461 28.62 5.90 -26.18
N SER A 462 29.48 6.55 -26.97
CA SER A 462 29.12 7.76 -27.73
C SER A 462 28.07 7.51 -28.82
N LYS A 463 27.92 6.26 -29.27
CA LYS A 463 26.92 5.84 -30.26
C LYS A 463 25.58 5.49 -29.60
N MET A 464 25.55 5.31 -28.28
CA MET A 464 24.32 4.94 -27.57
C MET A 464 23.29 6.06 -27.67
N ARG A 465 22.02 5.63 -27.71
CA ARG A 465 20.92 6.54 -27.48
C ARG A 465 20.87 6.89 -26.00
N THR A 466 21.05 8.16 -25.67
CA THR A 466 21.05 8.66 -24.28
C THR A 466 19.97 9.72 -24.07
N LEU A 467 19.60 9.92 -22.81
CA LEU A 467 18.66 10.98 -22.43
C LEU A 467 19.14 12.35 -22.92
N PRO A 468 18.30 13.13 -23.64
CA PRO A 468 18.67 14.45 -24.15
C PRO A 468 18.58 15.51 -23.04
N THR A 469 19.56 15.52 -22.12
CA THR A 469 19.57 16.33 -20.90
C THR A 469 19.43 17.84 -21.14
N GLU A 470 19.97 18.36 -22.25
CA GLU A 470 19.85 19.77 -22.63
C GLU A 470 18.39 20.16 -22.94
N LEU A 471 17.69 19.35 -23.75
CA LEU A 471 16.27 19.53 -24.08
C LEU A 471 15.41 19.38 -22.82
N MET A 472 15.75 18.40 -21.98
CA MET A 472 15.05 18.16 -20.72
C MET A 472 15.14 19.37 -19.79
N THR A 473 16.34 19.94 -19.63
CA THR A 473 16.56 21.12 -18.78
C THR A 473 15.77 22.35 -19.25
N ARG A 474 15.60 22.48 -20.58
CA ARG A 474 14.81 23.53 -21.23
C ARG A 474 13.31 23.23 -21.31
N GLN A 475 12.85 22.10 -20.77
CA GLN A 475 11.45 21.67 -20.84
C GLN A 475 10.91 21.59 -22.29
N GLN A 476 11.71 21.05 -23.21
CA GLN A 476 11.34 20.88 -24.61
C GLN A 476 10.82 19.47 -24.93
N GLU A 477 10.11 19.30 -26.02
CA GLU A 477 9.62 17.97 -26.42
C GLU A 477 10.79 17.01 -26.70
N ILE A 478 10.68 15.77 -26.22
CA ILE A 478 11.66 14.72 -26.42
C ILE A 478 10.94 13.46 -26.91
N ASP A 479 11.62 12.61 -27.68
CA ASP A 479 11.11 11.27 -27.92
C ASP A 479 11.23 10.42 -26.66
N LEU A 480 10.20 9.64 -26.34
CA LEU A 480 10.15 8.85 -25.11
C LEU A 480 11.00 7.56 -25.15
N GLY A 481 11.63 7.25 -26.29
CA GLY A 481 12.64 6.19 -26.40
C GLY A 481 12.10 4.76 -26.35
N ASN A 482 10.78 4.56 -26.35
CA ASN A 482 10.18 3.23 -26.32
C ASN A 482 8.73 3.24 -26.80
N ALA A 483 8.37 2.31 -27.68
CA ALA A 483 7.03 2.22 -28.26
C ALA A 483 5.92 1.99 -27.22
N LYS A 484 6.15 1.16 -26.19
CA LYS A 484 5.18 0.96 -25.10
C LYS A 484 4.98 2.23 -24.28
N LEU A 485 6.06 2.97 -24.02
CA LEU A 485 5.96 4.24 -23.28
C LEU A 485 5.20 5.30 -24.09
N ARG A 486 5.36 5.37 -25.41
CA ARG A 486 4.56 6.25 -26.28
C ARG A 486 3.06 5.93 -26.18
N VAL A 487 2.68 4.65 -26.20
CA VAL A 487 1.28 4.22 -25.99
C VAL A 487 0.75 4.62 -24.62
N LEU A 488 1.53 4.34 -23.55
CA LEU A 488 1.14 4.70 -22.18
C LEU A 488 1.00 6.22 -22.01
N ALA A 489 1.92 7.00 -22.59
CA ALA A 489 1.88 8.46 -22.57
C ALA A 489 0.62 8.98 -23.29
N HIS A 490 0.29 8.44 -24.47
CA HIS A 490 -0.94 8.78 -25.18
C HIS A 490 -2.20 8.52 -24.33
N GLN A 491 -2.25 7.40 -23.61
CA GLN A 491 -3.37 7.03 -22.74
C GLN A 491 -3.45 7.81 -21.42
N THR A 492 -2.44 8.61 -21.07
CA THR A 492 -2.35 9.32 -19.80
C THR A 492 -2.18 10.82 -20.01
N VAL A 493 -0.95 11.32 -20.09
CA VAL A 493 -0.65 12.74 -20.36
C VAL A 493 -1.16 13.22 -21.73
N GLY A 494 -1.24 12.32 -22.71
CA GLY A 494 -1.89 12.57 -24.00
C GLY A 494 -3.41 12.75 -23.89
N ALA A 495 -4.02 12.18 -22.86
CA ALA A 495 -5.43 12.33 -22.52
C ALA A 495 -5.69 13.47 -21.50
N GLY A 496 -4.70 14.32 -21.23
CA GLY A 496 -4.85 15.50 -20.36
C GLY A 496 -4.79 15.21 -18.87
N TRP A 497 -4.34 14.03 -18.42
CA TRP A 497 -4.31 13.66 -17.01
C TRP A 497 -3.40 14.56 -16.16
N GLU A 498 -2.40 15.21 -16.76
CA GLU A 498 -1.55 16.20 -16.09
C GLU A 498 -2.34 17.41 -15.58
N LYS A 499 -3.54 17.67 -16.13
CA LYS A 499 -4.44 18.75 -15.74
C LYS A 499 -5.31 18.41 -14.51
N LEU A 500 -5.20 17.19 -14.01
CA LEU A 500 -5.96 16.70 -12.86
C LEU A 500 -5.02 16.62 -11.64
N LEU A 501 -5.32 17.34 -10.57
CA LEU A 501 -4.61 17.21 -9.29
C LEU A 501 -5.13 16.02 -8.47
N TRP A 502 -6.33 15.54 -8.77
CA TRP A 502 -6.96 14.37 -8.16
C TRP A 502 -7.83 13.60 -9.16
N VAL A 503 -8.10 12.33 -8.85
CA VAL A 503 -9.07 11.49 -9.56
C VAL A 503 -10.48 12.07 -9.36
N PRO A 504 -11.32 12.20 -10.40
CA PRO A 504 -12.71 12.63 -10.25
C PRO A 504 -13.47 11.73 -9.25
N PRO A 505 -14.39 12.30 -8.45
CA PRO A 505 -15.13 11.51 -7.46
C PRO A 505 -16.05 10.52 -8.15
N SER A 506 -16.26 9.36 -7.53
CA SER A 506 -17.21 8.35 -8.01
C SER A 506 -18.65 8.86 -7.97
N LEU A 507 -18.99 9.70 -6.97
CA LEU A 507 -20.30 10.33 -6.81
C LEU A 507 -20.14 11.86 -6.77
N SER A 508 -20.52 12.55 -7.85
CA SER A 508 -20.41 14.01 -7.95
C SER A 508 -21.60 14.75 -7.31
N TYR A 509 -21.35 15.87 -6.62
CA TYR A 509 -22.38 16.74 -6.05
C TYR A 509 -22.68 17.95 -6.93
N THR A 510 -21.67 18.45 -7.63
CA THR A 510 -21.83 19.41 -8.72
C THR A 510 -21.51 18.77 -10.06
N GLU A 511 -22.05 19.32 -11.15
CA GLU A 511 -21.65 18.92 -12.50
C GLU A 511 -20.15 19.27 -12.68
N PRO A 512 -19.27 18.31 -13.05
CA PRO A 512 -17.86 18.58 -13.27
C PRO A 512 -17.63 19.57 -14.42
N ASP A 513 -16.64 20.44 -14.28
CA ASP A 513 -16.27 21.45 -15.28
C ASP A 513 -14.74 21.53 -15.45
N GLY A 514 -14.25 22.43 -16.29
CA GLY A 514 -12.83 22.63 -16.56
C GLY A 514 -12.17 21.33 -17.05
N PRO A 515 -10.99 20.95 -16.54
CA PRO A 515 -10.33 19.71 -16.96
C PRO A 515 -11.06 18.43 -16.51
N PHE A 516 -12.06 18.53 -15.61
CA PHE A 516 -12.77 17.37 -15.07
C PHE A 516 -13.99 16.94 -15.90
N ALA A 517 -14.52 17.82 -16.76
CA ALA A 517 -15.72 17.55 -17.56
C ALA A 517 -15.60 16.28 -18.42
N ASP A 518 -14.46 16.09 -19.08
CA ASP A 518 -14.19 14.93 -19.94
C ASP A 518 -13.43 13.81 -19.23
N ALA A 519 -13.09 14.00 -17.95
CA ALA A 519 -12.26 13.08 -17.18
C ALA A 519 -13.06 12.01 -16.45
N ALA A 520 -14.39 11.95 -16.60
CA ALA A 520 -15.23 11.02 -15.85
C ALA A 520 -14.72 9.57 -15.92
N GLY A 521 -14.19 9.11 -17.07
CA GLY A 521 -13.64 7.76 -17.24
C GLY A 521 -12.31 7.48 -16.51
N MET A 522 -11.62 8.51 -16.01
CA MET A 522 -10.26 8.40 -15.48
C MET A 522 -10.17 7.46 -14.27
N THR A 523 -9.13 6.64 -14.26
CA THR A 523 -8.75 5.75 -13.15
C THR A 523 -7.24 5.63 -13.15
N LYS A 524 -6.62 5.49 -11.97
CA LYS A 524 -5.17 5.31 -11.92
C LYS A 524 -4.73 4.03 -12.62
N LYS A 525 -3.48 3.98 -13.07
CA LYS A 525 -2.88 2.81 -13.73
C LYS A 525 -1.78 2.18 -12.87
N LEU A 526 -1.90 0.88 -12.65
CA LEU A 526 -0.88 0.05 -12.01
C LEU A 526 -0.13 -0.76 -13.08
N LEU A 527 1.18 -0.56 -13.18
CA LEU A 527 2.02 -1.18 -14.20
C LEU A 527 2.98 -2.19 -13.57
N PHE A 528 3.00 -3.41 -14.09
CA PHE A 528 3.96 -4.44 -13.70
C PHE A 528 4.94 -4.78 -14.82
N SER A 529 6.23 -4.64 -14.51
CA SER A 529 7.35 -5.03 -15.35
C SER A 529 8.06 -6.25 -14.78
N SER A 530 8.56 -7.13 -15.65
CA SER A 530 9.47 -8.22 -15.24
C SER A 530 10.90 -7.73 -14.98
N TRP A 531 11.21 -6.49 -15.40
CA TRP A 531 12.57 -5.94 -15.43
C TRP A 531 12.69 -4.68 -14.57
N ASN A 532 13.77 -4.59 -13.79
CA ASN A 532 14.02 -3.54 -12.80
C ASN A 532 14.31 -2.15 -13.38
N ALA A 533 14.81 -2.06 -14.62
CA ALA A 533 15.09 -0.79 -15.29
C ALA A 533 13.80 -0.02 -15.66
N ALA A 534 12.75 -0.74 -16.09
CA ALA A 534 11.55 -0.12 -16.65
C ALA A 534 10.76 0.77 -15.66
N PRO A 535 10.52 0.38 -14.38
CA PRO A 535 9.75 1.22 -13.46
C PRO A 535 10.32 2.62 -13.28
N THR A 536 11.65 2.74 -13.05
CA THR A 536 12.29 4.04 -12.87
C THR A 536 12.25 4.86 -14.16
N ALA A 537 12.52 4.22 -15.31
CA ALA A 537 12.54 4.88 -16.60
C ALA A 537 11.15 5.43 -17.00
N VAL A 538 10.11 4.60 -16.87
CA VAL A 538 8.71 4.98 -17.13
C VAL A 538 8.28 6.09 -16.17
N ALA A 539 8.57 5.97 -14.87
CA ALA A 539 8.18 6.97 -13.87
C ALA A 539 8.82 8.34 -14.15
N ALA A 540 10.12 8.36 -14.47
CA ALA A 540 10.86 9.58 -14.75
C ALA A 540 10.38 10.27 -16.03
N LEU A 541 10.30 9.54 -17.15
CA LEU A 541 9.97 10.11 -18.46
C LEU A 541 8.51 10.55 -18.54
N LEU A 542 7.58 9.80 -17.94
CA LEU A 542 6.17 10.20 -17.93
C LEU A 542 5.94 11.40 -17.01
N THR A 543 6.67 11.51 -15.89
CA THR A 543 6.63 12.71 -15.05
C THR A 543 7.24 13.91 -15.78
N TYR A 544 8.34 13.71 -16.51
CA TYR A 544 8.93 14.77 -17.34
C TYR A 544 7.92 15.32 -18.36
N GLU A 545 7.23 14.44 -19.08
CA GLU A 545 6.23 14.87 -20.07
C GLU A 545 5.05 15.63 -19.44
N ALA A 546 4.59 15.19 -18.26
CA ALA A 546 3.56 15.91 -17.50
C ALA A 546 4.05 17.32 -17.09
N ASP A 547 5.24 17.43 -16.49
CA ASP A 547 5.82 18.70 -16.06
C ASP A 547 6.01 19.66 -17.26
N ARG A 548 6.49 19.12 -18.40
CA ARG A 548 6.72 19.88 -19.63
C ARG A 548 5.43 20.50 -20.16
N ARG A 549 4.35 19.72 -20.23
CA ARG A 549 3.04 20.19 -20.67
C ARG A 549 2.48 21.28 -19.76
N LEU A 550 2.59 21.10 -18.44
CA LEU A 550 2.17 22.11 -17.47
C LEU A 550 2.98 23.39 -17.57
N ALA A 551 4.31 23.30 -17.72
CA ALA A 551 5.16 24.45 -17.96
C ALA A 551 4.77 25.21 -19.24
N GLY A 552 4.52 24.48 -20.34
CA GLY A 552 4.05 25.08 -21.60
C GLY A 552 2.68 25.77 -21.47
N MET A 553 1.77 25.24 -20.64
CA MET A 553 0.49 25.91 -20.36
C MET A 553 0.70 27.26 -19.64
N ALA A 554 1.56 27.29 -18.63
CA ALA A 554 1.88 28.53 -17.92
C ALA A 554 2.59 29.55 -18.82
N GLU A 555 3.53 29.09 -19.65
CA GLU A 555 4.23 29.93 -20.62
C GLU A 555 3.28 30.56 -21.64
N ASN A 556 2.36 29.76 -22.19
CA ASN A 556 1.32 30.25 -23.12
C ASN A 556 0.38 31.28 -22.47
N ALA A 557 0.19 31.20 -21.14
CA ALA A 557 -0.55 32.19 -20.37
C ALA A 557 0.30 33.42 -19.95
N GLY A 558 1.55 33.51 -20.40
CA GLY A 558 2.48 34.60 -20.06
C GLY A 558 2.98 34.56 -18.61
N ARG A 559 2.99 33.38 -17.98
CA ARG A 559 3.42 33.17 -16.59
C ARG A 559 4.79 32.48 -16.52
N ALA A 560 5.48 32.64 -15.39
CA ALA A 560 6.78 32.01 -15.16
C ALA A 560 6.63 30.49 -15.00
N THR A 561 7.43 29.72 -15.73
CA THR A 561 7.39 28.23 -15.72
C THR A 561 8.00 27.58 -14.47
N ARG A 562 8.74 28.37 -13.68
CA ARG A 562 9.33 27.97 -12.39
C ARG A 562 8.81 28.91 -11.28
N PRO A 563 7.53 28.80 -10.89
CA PRO A 563 6.94 29.68 -9.89
C PRO A 563 7.45 29.38 -8.48
N THR A 564 7.57 30.44 -7.66
CA THR A 564 7.77 30.33 -6.21
C THR A 564 6.42 30.13 -5.51
N ALA A 565 6.41 29.43 -4.37
CA ALA A 565 5.20 29.22 -3.57
C ALA A 565 4.48 30.54 -3.26
N ARG A 566 3.15 30.56 -3.43
CA ARG A 566 2.32 31.78 -3.30
C ARG A 566 1.42 31.75 -2.06
N LEU A 567 1.04 30.57 -1.58
CA LEU A 567 0.15 30.37 -0.44
C LEU A 567 0.99 30.17 0.84
N GLN A 568 1.77 31.19 1.18
CA GLN A 568 2.63 31.25 2.36
C GLN A 568 2.10 32.27 3.37
N TYR A 569 2.24 31.96 4.67
CA TYR A 569 1.89 32.86 5.77
C TYR A 569 2.97 33.93 5.97
N ARG A 570 3.09 34.84 5.01
CA ARG A 570 4.11 35.91 5.01
C ARG A 570 3.78 37.03 5.99
N VAL A 571 4.78 37.42 6.77
CA VAL A 571 4.73 38.61 7.65
C VAL A 571 5.60 39.70 7.04
N VAL A 572 5.04 40.90 6.86
CA VAL A 572 5.73 42.09 6.34
C VAL A 572 5.55 43.20 7.35
N ASP A 573 6.65 43.83 7.79
CA ASP A 573 6.65 44.90 8.79
C ASP A 573 5.87 44.54 10.08
N GLY A 574 5.94 43.28 10.50
CA GLY A 574 5.24 42.77 11.69
C GLY A 574 3.73 42.56 11.51
N ARG A 575 3.17 42.74 10.30
CA ARG A 575 1.77 42.48 9.98
C ARG A 575 1.61 41.28 9.04
N ALA A 576 0.49 40.58 9.18
CA ALA A 576 0.13 39.49 8.28
C ALA A 576 -0.21 40.05 6.89
N ALA A 577 0.50 39.60 5.86
CA ALA A 577 0.32 40.11 4.50
C ALA A 577 -0.57 39.22 3.62
N SER A 578 -0.72 37.92 3.95
CA SER A 578 -1.37 36.91 3.10
C SER A 578 -2.70 36.39 3.68
N MET A 579 -3.57 37.28 4.14
CA MET A 579 -4.80 36.89 4.84
C MET A 579 -5.80 36.10 3.98
N SER A 580 -5.79 36.26 2.65
CA SER A 580 -6.56 35.41 1.73
C SER A 580 -6.08 33.95 1.74
N THR A 581 -4.78 33.70 2.00
CA THR A 581 -4.27 32.34 2.24
C THR A 581 -4.88 31.74 3.50
N LEU A 582 -4.93 32.51 4.60
CA LEU A 582 -5.57 32.04 5.82
C LEU A 582 -7.05 31.71 5.55
N ALA A 583 -7.80 32.59 4.89
CA ALA A 583 -9.22 32.35 4.60
C ALA A 583 -9.49 31.04 3.83
N LEU A 584 -8.62 30.64 2.88
CA LEU A 584 -8.76 29.38 2.14
C LEU A 584 -8.50 28.12 2.98
N PHE A 585 -7.49 28.19 3.85
CA PHE A 585 -6.93 27.03 4.55
C PHE A 585 -7.28 27.02 6.05
N TRP A 586 -8.16 27.91 6.47
CA TRP A 586 -8.74 27.96 7.81
C TRP A 586 -10.19 27.50 7.80
N PRO A 587 -10.56 26.46 8.57
CA PRO A 587 -11.96 26.06 8.66
C PRO A 587 -12.77 27.17 9.33
N ILE A 588 -13.87 27.59 8.69
CA ILE A 588 -14.83 28.56 9.22
C ILE A 588 -16.17 27.82 9.40
N PRO A 589 -16.39 27.09 10.51
CA PRO A 589 -17.56 26.23 10.70
C PRO A 589 -18.90 26.93 10.46
N ALA A 590 -19.03 28.21 10.83
CA ALA A 590 -20.24 28.98 10.58
C ALA A 590 -20.57 29.08 9.08
N LEU A 591 -19.55 29.36 8.24
CA LEU A 591 -19.70 29.39 6.78
C LEU A 591 -19.86 27.98 6.19
N ALA A 592 -19.04 27.03 6.65
CA ALA A 592 -19.04 25.66 6.13
C ALA A 592 -20.43 25.01 6.26
N LYS A 593 -21.14 25.24 7.37
CA LYS A 593 -22.51 24.76 7.61
C LYS A 593 -23.56 25.37 6.67
N LEU A 594 -23.35 26.60 6.20
CA LEU A 594 -24.32 27.31 5.34
C LEU A 594 -24.25 26.89 3.87
N ALA A 595 -23.12 26.33 3.46
CA ALA A 595 -22.74 26.24 2.06
C ALA A 595 -22.33 24.83 1.66
N ASP A 596 -23.11 23.79 2.00
CA ASP A 596 -22.77 22.40 1.66
C ASP A 596 -23.20 22.04 0.21
N PRO A 597 -22.25 21.73 -0.70
CA PRO A 597 -22.59 21.26 -2.06
C PRO A 597 -23.43 19.99 -2.06
N LEU A 598 -23.21 19.07 -1.10
CA LEU A 598 -24.01 17.85 -0.97
C LEU A 598 -25.46 18.21 -0.66
N ALA A 599 -25.72 19.12 0.28
CA ALA A 599 -27.09 19.54 0.60
C ALA A 599 -27.81 20.15 -0.61
N SER A 600 -27.09 20.85 -1.49
CA SER A 600 -27.62 21.32 -2.76
C SER A 600 -27.98 20.15 -3.68
N ALA A 601 -27.06 19.22 -3.90
CA ALA A 601 -27.31 18.02 -4.71
C ALA A 601 -28.51 17.19 -4.19
N ARG A 602 -28.64 17.07 -2.85
CA ARG A 602 -29.76 16.37 -2.22
C ARG A 602 -31.10 17.03 -2.51
N SER A 603 -31.16 18.36 -2.45
CA SER A 603 -32.40 19.09 -2.72
C SER A 603 -32.89 18.96 -4.17
N PHE A 604 -31.96 18.76 -5.13
CA PHE A 604 -32.30 18.51 -6.52
C PHE A 604 -32.45 17.01 -6.85
N GLY A 605 -31.98 16.12 -5.97
CA GLY A 605 -31.90 14.67 -6.22
C GLY A 605 -30.92 14.28 -7.32
N ARG A 606 -30.00 15.19 -7.69
CA ARG A 606 -28.98 15.03 -8.73
C ARG A 606 -27.84 16.01 -8.51
N ALA A 607 -26.70 15.79 -9.16
CA ALA A 607 -25.64 16.79 -9.22
C ALA A 607 -26.18 18.11 -9.79
N ALA A 608 -25.79 19.23 -9.19
CA ALA A 608 -26.26 20.57 -9.59
C ALA A 608 -25.16 21.32 -10.34
N GLY A 609 -25.52 22.14 -11.33
CA GLY A 609 -24.56 23.06 -11.95
C GLY A 609 -23.91 23.97 -10.90
N VAL A 610 -22.61 24.22 -11.03
CA VAL A 610 -21.82 25.01 -10.06
C VAL A 610 -22.46 26.39 -9.84
N ASP A 611 -22.92 27.05 -10.90
CA ASP A 611 -23.55 28.38 -10.81
C ASP A 611 -24.88 28.37 -10.04
N VAL A 612 -25.62 27.26 -10.08
CA VAL A 612 -26.86 27.09 -9.29
C VAL A 612 -26.52 26.99 -7.81
N VAL A 613 -25.48 26.24 -7.48
CA VAL A 613 -24.98 26.12 -6.10
C VAL A 613 -24.47 27.48 -5.59
N ARG A 614 -23.68 28.19 -6.40
CA ARG A 614 -23.22 29.56 -6.11
C ARG A 614 -24.37 30.52 -5.86
N ALA A 615 -25.35 30.58 -6.77
CA ALA A 615 -26.48 31.50 -6.67
C ALA A 615 -27.29 31.28 -5.39
N ARG A 616 -27.52 30.02 -5.02
CA ARG A 616 -28.22 29.66 -3.77
C ARG A 616 -27.45 30.12 -2.54
N ILE A 617 -26.15 29.82 -2.47
CA ILE A 617 -25.32 30.15 -1.31
C ILE A 617 -25.14 31.66 -1.20
N ARG A 618 -24.96 32.36 -2.33
CA ARG A 618 -24.91 33.83 -2.40
C ARG A 618 -26.16 34.46 -1.79
N GLY A 619 -27.35 33.93 -2.06
CA GLY A 619 -28.59 34.43 -1.45
C GLY A 619 -28.55 34.37 0.08
N VAL A 620 -28.13 33.23 0.63
CA VAL A 620 -28.00 33.02 2.09
C VAL A 620 -26.93 33.92 2.70
N VAL A 621 -25.79 34.08 2.04
CA VAL A 621 -24.67 34.92 2.49
C VAL A 621 -25.07 36.39 2.49
N THR A 622 -25.75 36.86 1.42
CA THR A 622 -26.19 38.25 1.27
C THR A 622 -27.16 38.66 2.38
N GLU A 623 -28.12 37.78 2.69
CA GLU A 623 -29.10 38.01 3.75
C GLU A 623 -28.43 38.09 5.13
N ARG A 624 -27.52 37.16 5.44
CA ARG A 624 -26.86 37.11 6.76
C ARG A 624 -25.84 38.21 7.00
N LEU A 625 -25.11 38.65 5.97
CA LEU A 625 -24.11 39.72 6.09
C LEU A 625 -24.69 41.13 5.94
N GLY A 626 -25.96 41.28 5.51
CA GLY A 626 -26.55 42.59 5.28
C GLY A 626 -25.83 43.42 4.20
N ILE A 627 -25.19 42.75 3.23
CA ILE A 627 -24.31 43.37 2.22
C ILE A 627 -25.02 44.44 1.39
N ALA A 628 -26.35 44.30 1.20
CA ALA A 628 -27.18 45.17 0.37
C ALA A 628 -27.18 46.66 0.77
N GLN A 629 -26.62 47.05 1.93
CA GLN A 629 -26.59 48.45 2.39
C GLN A 629 -25.21 49.14 2.28
N ARG A 630 -24.15 48.46 1.80
CA ARG A 630 -22.77 48.96 1.88
C ARG A 630 -21.89 48.70 0.64
N GLU A 631 -22.47 48.31 -0.49
CA GLU A 631 -21.73 48.19 -1.76
C GLU A 631 -21.26 49.57 -2.26
N SER A 632 -19.98 49.65 -2.67
CA SER A 632 -19.39 50.89 -3.19
C SER A 632 -18.47 50.58 -4.37
N ALA A 633 -18.56 51.39 -5.43
CA ALA A 633 -17.73 51.28 -6.62
C ALA A 633 -16.29 51.82 -6.44
N ALA A 634 -15.91 52.25 -5.23
CA ALA A 634 -14.54 52.62 -4.92
C ALA A 634 -13.62 51.39 -4.96
N THR A 635 -12.31 51.57 -5.18
CA THR A 635 -11.30 50.50 -5.15
C THR A 635 -11.34 49.77 -3.82
N ALA A 636 -12.06 48.65 -3.78
CA ALA A 636 -12.21 47.83 -2.61
C ALA A 636 -10.91 47.06 -2.34
N SER A 637 -10.48 47.07 -1.08
CA SER A 637 -9.28 46.37 -0.64
C SER A 637 -9.53 44.86 -0.63
N GLU A 638 -8.49 44.05 -0.94
CA GLU A 638 -8.52 42.60 -0.77
C GLU A 638 -8.83 42.20 0.70
N SER A 639 -8.66 43.15 1.65
CA SER A 639 -9.08 43.02 3.05
C SER A 639 -10.53 42.62 3.25
N ALA A 640 -11.42 43.15 2.41
CA ALA A 640 -12.86 42.95 2.56
C ALA A 640 -13.26 41.48 2.42
N TYR A 641 -12.59 40.70 1.55
CA TYR A 641 -12.96 39.30 1.33
C TYR A 641 -12.68 38.43 2.56
N TRP A 642 -11.50 38.53 3.17
CA TRP A 642 -11.20 37.71 4.34
C TRP A 642 -11.85 38.26 5.61
N ALA A 643 -12.02 39.58 5.73
CA ALA A 643 -12.73 40.18 6.86
C ALA A 643 -14.22 39.75 6.90
N ALA A 644 -14.93 39.80 5.78
CA ALA A 644 -16.30 39.25 5.69
C ALA A 644 -16.36 37.76 6.01
N ALA A 645 -15.37 36.97 5.57
CA ALA A 645 -15.36 35.54 5.82
C ALA A 645 -15.29 35.22 7.32
N PHE A 646 -14.39 35.89 8.04
CA PHE A 646 -14.24 35.69 9.49
C PHE A 646 -15.35 36.35 10.32
N ALA A 647 -16.08 37.34 9.77
CA ALA A 647 -17.23 37.96 10.42
C ALA A 647 -18.35 36.98 10.82
N PHE A 648 -18.52 35.92 10.04
CA PHE A 648 -19.53 34.88 10.30
C PHE A 648 -19.25 34.11 11.60
N GLU A 649 -17.99 33.99 12.00
CA GLU A 649 -17.59 33.29 13.20
C GLU A 649 -17.86 34.14 14.46
N ALA A 650 -17.69 35.46 14.36
CA ALA A 650 -17.92 36.41 15.44
C ALA A 650 -19.41 36.63 15.80
N THR A 651 -20.33 36.31 14.88
CA THR A 651 -21.77 36.55 15.01
C THR A 651 -22.59 35.30 15.36
N GLY A 652 -21.96 34.11 15.35
CA GLY A 652 -22.58 32.82 15.69
C GLY A 652 -22.20 32.35 17.10
N ALA A 653 -23.16 31.77 17.82
CA ALA A 653 -22.92 31.26 19.17
C ALA A 653 -21.87 30.11 19.20
N SER A 654 -20.88 30.26 20.10
CA SER A 654 -19.99 29.22 20.66
C SER A 654 -18.89 28.62 19.77
N THR A 655 -17.93 29.43 19.31
CA THR A 655 -16.57 28.93 18.95
C THR A 655 -15.45 29.52 19.81
N ALA A 656 -15.80 30.18 20.92
CA ALA A 656 -14.88 30.82 21.86
C ALA A 656 -13.79 29.88 22.42
N ASP A 657 -14.04 28.56 22.51
CA ASP A 657 -13.04 27.58 22.97
C ASP A 657 -12.32 26.83 21.84
N ALA A 658 -12.91 26.73 20.63
CA ALA A 658 -12.28 26.04 19.49
C ALA A 658 -11.28 26.91 18.73
N GLY A 659 -11.47 28.24 18.75
CA GLY A 659 -10.65 29.21 18.03
C GLY A 659 -9.60 29.93 18.87
N SER A 660 -9.24 29.45 20.07
CA SER A 660 -8.25 30.15 20.90
C SER A 660 -6.86 30.16 20.20
N PRO A 661 -6.10 31.27 20.24
CA PRO A 661 -4.72 31.33 19.72
C PRO A 661 -3.80 30.24 20.30
N ALA A 662 -4.10 29.73 21.50
CA ALA A 662 -3.37 28.65 22.15
C ALA A 662 -3.68 27.26 21.55
N ASN A 663 -4.95 26.95 21.27
CA ASN A 663 -5.35 25.71 20.58
C ASN A 663 -4.84 25.69 19.14
N LEU A 664 -4.78 26.86 18.51
CA LEU A 664 -4.13 27.09 17.24
C LEU A 664 -2.61 26.84 17.28
N ALA A 665 -1.91 27.42 18.25
CA ALA A 665 -0.47 27.21 18.42
C ALA A 665 -0.18 25.71 18.57
N ALA A 666 -1.02 24.98 19.29
CA ALA A 666 -0.93 23.54 19.44
C ALA A 666 -1.23 22.77 18.13
N ALA A 667 -2.24 23.19 17.35
CA ALA A 667 -2.61 22.54 16.09
C ALA A 667 -1.59 22.78 14.95
N LEU A 668 -0.91 23.94 14.96
CA LEU A 668 0.13 24.30 13.97
C LEU A 668 1.56 23.99 14.44
N ALA A 669 1.79 23.68 15.73
CA ALA A 669 3.11 23.35 16.27
C ALA A 669 3.79 22.14 15.60
N PRO A 670 3.08 21.06 15.17
CA PRO A 670 3.71 19.94 14.45
C PRO A 670 3.96 20.24 12.96
N VAL A 671 3.47 21.36 12.44
CA VAL A 671 3.25 21.60 10.99
C VAL A 671 4.40 22.39 10.33
N ALA A 672 5.32 22.98 11.10
CA ALA A 672 6.40 23.81 10.55
C ALA A 672 7.65 22.98 10.22
N GLY A 673 7.87 22.72 8.92
CA GLY A 673 9.21 22.40 8.41
C GLY A 673 10.11 23.64 8.42
N GLU A 674 11.40 23.46 8.64
CA GLU A 674 12.41 24.52 8.88
C GLU A 674 12.55 25.59 7.76
N GLU A 675 11.92 25.41 6.60
CA GLU A 675 12.14 26.24 5.39
C GLU A 675 11.08 27.34 5.14
N ASP A 676 9.94 27.36 5.85
CA ASP A 676 8.76 28.18 5.51
C ASP A 676 8.36 29.17 6.63
N GLY A 677 9.19 30.13 7.02
CA GLY A 677 8.75 31.28 7.84
C GLY A 677 8.08 30.98 9.21
N GLY A 678 8.12 29.72 9.67
CA GLY A 678 7.70 29.23 10.99
C GLY A 678 6.19 29.20 11.27
N SER A 679 5.83 28.40 12.29
CA SER A 679 4.55 28.48 13.01
C SER A 679 4.23 29.91 13.46
N ALA A 680 5.26 30.74 13.67
CA ALA A 680 5.16 32.16 13.99
C ALA A 680 4.41 32.98 12.93
N GLY A 681 4.62 32.73 11.63
CA GLY A 681 3.92 33.44 10.57
C GLY A 681 2.42 33.15 10.58
N ALA A 682 2.05 31.88 10.71
CA ALA A 682 0.66 31.45 10.79
C ALA A 682 -0.04 31.95 12.07
N LEU A 683 0.65 31.91 13.22
CA LEU A 683 0.18 32.50 14.46
C LEU A 683 -0.15 33.99 14.30
N ARG A 684 0.74 34.74 13.63
CA ARG A 684 0.53 36.16 13.39
C ARG A 684 -0.72 36.46 12.54
N HIS A 685 -1.03 35.60 11.56
CA HIS A 685 -2.24 35.76 10.75
C HIS A 685 -3.50 35.58 11.59
N VAL A 686 -3.49 34.66 12.56
CA VAL A 686 -4.67 34.44 13.40
C VAL A 686 -4.80 35.48 14.50
N GLU A 687 -3.69 35.98 15.05
CA GLU A 687 -3.71 37.16 15.92
C GLU A 687 -4.39 38.36 15.22
N GLU A 688 -4.15 38.54 13.92
CA GLU A 688 -4.82 39.58 13.12
C GLU A 688 -6.34 39.36 13.02
N VAL A 689 -6.80 38.10 12.87
CA VAL A 689 -8.25 37.78 12.89
C VAL A 689 -8.87 38.05 14.26
N ALA A 690 -8.16 37.74 15.35
CA ALA A 690 -8.66 37.97 16.70
C ALA A 690 -8.83 39.46 17.04
N GLN A 691 -8.10 40.33 16.35
CA GLN A 691 -8.15 41.79 16.51
C GLN A 691 -9.08 42.48 15.48
N LEU A 692 -9.82 41.70 14.69
CA LEU A 692 -10.62 42.20 13.58
C LEU A 692 -11.83 43.01 14.06
N ASP A 693 -11.86 44.30 13.69
CA ASP A 693 -12.98 45.20 13.96
C ASP A 693 -13.80 45.44 12.68
N LEU A 694 -14.94 44.74 12.58
CA LEU A 694 -15.89 44.83 11.45
C LEU A 694 -16.55 46.21 11.31
N SER A 695 -16.49 47.06 12.34
CA SER A 695 -17.04 48.42 12.28
C SER A 695 -16.16 49.37 11.45
N SER A 696 -14.92 48.99 11.18
CA SER A 696 -13.93 49.79 10.44
C SER A 696 -14.05 49.69 8.91
N GLU A 697 -14.68 48.63 8.37
CA GLU A 697 -14.87 48.44 6.92
C GLU A 697 -16.20 49.04 6.42
N SER A 698 -16.09 50.19 5.75
CA SER A 698 -17.23 50.98 5.27
C SER A 698 -17.59 50.77 3.79
N SER A 699 -16.81 49.98 3.04
CA SER A 699 -16.94 49.80 1.58
C SER A 699 -16.68 48.36 1.19
N TRP A 700 -17.67 47.71 0.57
CA TRP A 700 -17.57 46.30 0.14
C TRP A 700 -17.47 46.17 -1.39
N PRO A 701 -16.65 45.23 -1.91
CA PRO A 701 -16.59 44.91 -3.34
C PRO A 701 -17.93 44.39 -3.88
N PRO A 702 -18.28 44.67 -5.15
CA PRO A 702 -19.54 44.23 -5.76
C PRO A 702 -19.63 42.70 -5.92
N ASP A 703 -18.50 42.00 -6.01
CA ASP A 703 -18.39 40.54 -6.11
C ASP A 703 -18.14 39.85 -4.75
N LEU A 704 -18.25 40.59 -3.63
CA LEU A 704 -18.00 40.03 -2.29
C LEU A 704 -18.92 38.84 -2.00
N ALA A 705 -20.23 39.00 -2.17
CA ALA A 705 -21.19 37.95 -1.81
C ALA A 705 -20.94 36.65 -2.61
N GLU A 706 -20.54 36.79 -3.88
CA GLU A 706 -20.17 35.67 -4.74
C GLU A 706 -18.86 35.02 -4.27
N THR A 707 -17.85 35.82 -3.96
CA THR A 707 -16.55 35.32 -3.48
C THR A 707 -16.67 34.61 -2.13
N ILE A 708 -17.49 35.12 -1.20
CA ILE A 708 -17.76 34.46 0.08
C ILE A 708 -18.57 33.18 -0.13
N ALA A 709 -19.51 33.17 -1.08
CA ALA A 709 -20.22 31.94 -1.44
C ALA A 709 -19.26 30.87 -1.97
N ASP A 710 -18.32 31.23 -2.85
CA ASP A 710 -17.28 30.32 -3.33
C ASP A 710 -16.36 29.84 -2.21
N LEU A 711 -15.92 30.73 -1.32
CA LEU A 711 -15.10 30.35 -0.16
C LEU A 711 -15.86 29.40 0.78
N ALA A 712 -17.14 29.65 1.02
CA ALA A 712 -17.97 28.81 1.87
C ALA A 712 -18.23 27.44 1.23
N ALA A 713 -18.48 27.39 -0.08
CA ALA A 713 -18.85 26.17 -0.81
C ALA A 713 -17.64 25.31 -1.21
N PHE A 714 -16.57 25.96 -1.68
CA PHE A 714 -15.44 25.32 -2.37
C PHE A 714 -14.09 25.60 -1.69
N GLY A 715 -14.07 26.35 -0.57
CA GLY A 715 -12.88 26.57 0.23
C GLY A 715 -12.29 25.25 0.76
N PRO A 716 -10.99 24.96 0.52
CA PRO A 716 -10.37 23.70 0.91
C PRO A 716 -10.57 23.30 2.38
N ALA A 717 -10.42 24.24 3.31
CA ALA A 717 -10.57 23.95 4.73
C ALA A 717 -12.03 23.71 5.14
N ASN A 718 -12.98 24.44 4.53
CA ASN A 718 -14.40 24.22 4.75
C ASN A 718 -14.84 22.85 4.22
N SER A 719 -14.29 22.43 3.06
CA SER A 719 -14.54 21.10 2.51
C SER A 719 -13.98 19.98 3.40
N ALA A 720 -12.75 20.13 3.90
CA ALA A 720 -12.14 19.18 4.83
C ALA A 720 -12.95 19.07 6.15
N TRP A 721 -13.36 20.21 6.71
CA TRP A 721 -14.17 20.24 7.92
C TRP A 721 -15.53 19.56 7.75
N ARG A 722 -16.24 19.84 6.64
CA ARG A 722 -17.51 19.16 6.34
C ARG A 722 -17.34 17.66 6.16
N ALA A 723 -16.30 17.24 5.45
CA ALA A 723 -16.02 15.84 5.20
C ALA A 723 -15.78 15.07 6.51
N LEU A 724 -14.91 15.61 7.39
CA LEU A 724 -14.67 15.03 8.72
C LEU A 724 -15.93 15.06 9.60
N LYS A 725 -16.67 16.17 9.63
CA LYS A 725 -17.90 16.27 10.45
C LYS A 725 -18.92 15.21 10.05
N ARG A 726 -18.97 14.84 8.77
CA ARG A 726 -19.92 13.86 8.23
C ARG A 726 -19.52 12.41 8.52
N LEU A 727 -18.27 12.17 8.94
CA LEU A 727 -17.83 10.86 9.44
C LEU A 727 -18.25 10.62 10.89
N VAL A 728 -18.36 11.68 11.69
CA VAL A 728 -18.67 11.60 13.12
C VAL A 728 -20.13 11.18 13.32
N GLY A 729 -20.32 9.96 13.82
CA GLY A 729 -21.60 9.39 14.19
C GLY A 729 -22.00 9.65 15.65
N PRO A 730 -23.20 9.19 16.08
CA PRO A 730 -23.71 9.39 17.43
C PRO A 730 -22.89 8.70 18.54
N ASP A 731 -22.24 7.59 18.21
CA ASP A 731 -21.47 6.75 19.14
C ASP A 731 -20.00 7.16 19.27
N ASP A 732 -19.58 8.20 18.53
CA ASP A 732 -18.20 8.68 18.49
C ASP A 732 -17.92 9.70 19.60
N THR A 733 -16.68 9.69 20.11
CA THR A 733 -16.22 10.60 21.17
C THR A 733 -15.24 11.62 20.59
N VAL A 734 -15.73 12.45 19.68
CA VAL A 734 -14.95 13.50 19.00
C VAL A 734 -15.36 14.88 19.56
N SER A 735 -14.39 15.64 20.03
CA SER A 735 -14.60 17.03 20.45
C SER A 735 -14.64 17.97 19.24
N ASP A 736 -15.31 19.12 19.39
CA ASP A 736 -15.31 20.14 18.33
C ASP A 736 -13.87 20.63 18.03
N ASN A 737 -12.99 20.65 19.04
CA ASN A 737 -11.58 21.02 18.89
C ASN A 737 -10.80 19.95 18.10
N GLY A 738 -10.99 18.67 18.41
CA GLY A 738 -10.34 17.56 17.70
C GLY A 738 -10.74 17.52 16.23
N LEU A 739 -12.04 17.71 15.95
CA LEU A 739 -12.55 17.84 14.59
C LEU A 739 -11.91 19.02 13.85
N TRP A 740 -11.87 20.19 14.48
CA TRP A 740 -11.34 21.41 13.87
C TRP A 740 -9.82 21.32 13.61
N ALA A 741 -9.06 20.80 14.57
CA ALA A 741 -7.61 20.62 14.45
C ALA A 741 -7.26 19.67 13.29
N ALA A 742 -7.97 18.54 13.17
CA ALA A 742 -7.80 17.62 12.07
C ALA A 742 -8.18 18.22 10.71
N ALA A 743 -9.22 19.07 10.65
CA ALA A 743 -9.55 19.78 9.42
C ALA A 743 -8.41 20.74 8.99
N CYS A 744 -7.76 21.40 9.95
CA CYS A 744 -6.57 22.23 9.68
C CYS A 744 -5.40 21.41 9.14
N MET A 745 -5.14 20.21 9.69
CA MET A 745 -4.09 19.32 9.19
C MET A 745 -4.31 18.94 7.73
N ILE A 746 -5.54 18.59 7.35
CA ILE A 746 -5.89 18.28 5.96
C ILE A 746 -5.75 19.53 5.09
N ALA A 747 -6.26 20.67 5.54
CA ALA A 747 -6.17 21.94 4.82
C ALA A 747 -4.71 22.34 4.54
N ASP A 748 -3.79 22.12 5.49
CA ASP A 748 -2.36 22.36 5.28
C ASP A 748 -1.73 21.42 4.24
N GLY A 749 -2.17 20.14 4.22
CA GLY A 749 -1.82 19.22 3.14
C GLY A 749 -2.27 19.76 1.78
N ILE A 750 -3.53 20.23 1.68
CA ILE A 750 -4.07 20.80 0.43
C ILE A 750 -3.33 22.09 0.05
N ARG A 751 -2.98 22.94 1.02
CA ARG A 751 -2.13 24.12 0.79
C ARG A 751 -0.77 23.74 0.20
N SER A 752 -0.16 22.69 0.76
CA SER A 752 1.11 22.14 0.25
C SER A 752 0.96 21.63 -1.18
N LEU A 753 -0.14 20.97 -1.54
CA LEU A 753 -0.46 20.56 -2.91
C LEU A 753 -0.54 21.76 -3.86
N PHE A 754 -1.28 22.81 -3.50
CA PHE A 754 -1.41 24.02 -4.33
C PHE A 754 -0.15 24.91 -4.36
N ASN A 755 0.80 24.71 -3.45
CA ASN A 755 2.12 25.37 -3.52
C ASN A 755 3.14 24.62 -4.39
N ARG A 756 2.79 23.45 -4.95
CA ARG A 756 3.68 22.74 -5.87
C ARG A 756 3.79 23.50 -7.20
N PRO A 757 4.97 23.56 -7.83
CA PRO A 757 5.14 24.22 -9.12
C PRO A 757 4.17 23.69 -10.20
N GLN A 758 3.86 22.39 -10.18
CA GLN A 758 2.92 21.77 -11.11
C GLN A 758 1.50 22.32 -10.96
N ALA A 759 1.00 22.43 -9.73
CA ALA A 759 -0.32 22.98 -9.45
C ALA A 759 -0.37 24.48 -9.82
N MET A 760 0.70 25.23 -9.51
CA MET A 760 0.80 26.64 -9.89
C MET A 760 0.75 26.82 -11.41
N ASN A 761 1.58 26.07 -12.15
CA ASN A 761 1.61 26.15 -13.61
C ASN A 761 0.26 25.74 -14.24
N LEU A 762 -0.40 24.72 -13.69
CA LEU A 762 -1.73 24.29 -14.11
C LEU A 762 -2.77 25.41 -13.94
N LEU A 763 -2.90 25.93 -12.72
CA LEU A 763 -3.90 26.95 -12.40
C LEU A 763 -3.63 28.28 -13.12
N ASP A 764 -2.36 28.64 -13.29
CA ASP A 764 -1.95 29.79 -14.11
C ASP A 764 -2.35 29.61 -15.58
N GLY A 765 -2.15 28.42 -16.12
CA GLY A 765 -2.54 28.08 -17.49
C GLY A 765 -4.05 28.05 -17.71
N LEU A 766 -4.82 27.62 -16.69
CA LEU A 766 -6.29 27.51 -16.78
C LEU A 766 -7.01 28.83 -16.50
N TYR A 767 -6.61 29.55 -15.44
CA TYR A 767 -7.36 30.70 -14.90
C TYR A 767 -6.49 31.94 -14.67
N GLY A 768 -5.18 31.86 -14.89
CA GLY A 768 -4.24 32.92 -14.50
C GLY A 768 -4.41 34.23 -15.28
N THR A 769 -5.18 34.25 -16.36
CA THR A 769 -5.54 35.47 -17.12
C THR A 769 -6.78 36.16 -16.57
N THR A 770 -7.63 35.46 -15.81
CA THR A 770 -8.94 35.95 -15.37
C THR A 770 -9.06 36.10 -13.86
N LEU A 771 -8.36 35.26 -13.08
CA LEU A 771 -8.50 35.19 -11.63
C LEU A 771 -7.15 35.34 -10.92
N PRO A 772 -7.11 35.99 -9.74
CA PRO A 772 -5.96 35.88 -8.85
C PRO A 772 -5.83 34.43 -8.36
N TYR A 773 -4.59 34.02 -8.04
CA TYR A 773 -4.25 32.62 -7.76
C TYR A 773 -5.13 31.97 -6.67
N TRP A 774 -5.43 32.69 -5.59
CA TRP A 774 -6.26 32.16 -4.50
C TRP A 774 -7.72 31.92 -4.90
N ARG A 775 -8.26 32.70 -5.85
CA ARG A 775 -9.60 32.44 -6.43
C ARG A 775 -9.57 31.33 -7.47
N ALA A 776 -8.46 31.21 -8.21
CA ALA A 776 -8.25 30.06 -9.10
C ALA A 776 -8.27 28.73 -8.34
N VAL A 777 -7.79 28.70 -7.09
CA VAL A 777 -7.95 27.55 -6.19
C VAL A 777 -9.43 27.22 -5.96
N LEU A 778 -10.26 28.21 -5.61
CA LEU A 778 -11.70 28.01 -5.39
C LEU A 778 -12.40 27.48 -6.64
N GLN A 779 -12.12 28.08 -7.80
CA GLN A 779 -12.68 27.64 -9.08
C GLN A 779 -12.29 26.18 -9.38
N TYR A 780 -11.00 25.84 -9.26
CA TYR A 780 -10.52 24.48 -9.50
C TYR A 780 -11.14 23.45 -8.52
N CYS A 781 -11.33 23.84 -7.26
CA CYS A 781 -12.04 23.02 -6.27
C CYS A 781 -13.53 22.80 -6.61
N ALA A 782 -14.18 23.79 -7.22
CA ALA A 782 -15.55 23.68 -7.70
C ALA A 782 -15.64 22.76 -8.93
N ASP A 783 -14.80 23.00 -9.93
CA ASP A 783 -14.71 22.23 -11.18
C ASP A 783 -14.46 20.74 -10.91
N GLY A 784 -13.57 20.45 -9.94
CA GLY A 784 -13.16 19.10 -9.58
C GLY A 784 -13.94 18.45 -8.43
N ASN A 785 -15.01 19.06 -7.92
CA ASN A 785 -15.79 18.52 -6.79
C ASN A 785 -14.95 18.15 -5.55
N LEU A 786 -14.06 19.03 -5.08
CA LEU A 786 -13.17 18.71 -3.96
C LEU A 786 -13.93 18.18 -2.72
N GLN A 787 -15.15 18.69 -2.45
CA GLN A 787 -16.01 18.19 -1.38
C GLN A 787 -16.30 16.68 -1.52
N ALA A 788 -16.75 16.23 -2.68
CA ALA A 788 -17.12 14.83 -2.90
C ALA A 788 -15.88 13.92 -2.87
N VAL A 789 -14.75 14.40 -3.38
CA VAL A 789 -13.46 13.69 -3.32
C VAL A 789 -13.02 13.45 -1.88
N LEU A 790 -13.12 14.47 -1.01
CA LEU A 790 -12.77 14.33 0.40
C LEU A 790 -13.75 13.44 1.16
N ASP A 791 -15.06 13.54 0.89
CA ASP A 791 -16.07 12.66 1.51
C ASP A 791 -15.80 11.19 1.18
N GLU A 792 -15.44 10.90 -0.06
CA GLU A 792 -15.09 9.58 -0.54
C GLU A 792 -13.77 9.07 0.05
N TYR A 793 -12.73 9.91 0.04
CA TYR A 793 -11.40 9.54 0.52
C TYR A 793 -11.36 9.31 2.04
N LEU A 794 -11.91 10.24 2.83
CA LEU A 794 -11.87 10.15 4.28
C LEU A 794 -12.77 9.03 4.79
N HIS A 795 -13.87 8.72 4.08
CA HIS A 795 -14.68 7.52 4.37
C HIS A 795 -13.89 6.22 4.20
N GLN A 796 -13.07 6.11 3.15
CA GLN A 796 -12.20 4.95 2.99
C GLN A 796 -11.18 4.83 4.12
N LEU A 797 -10.53 5.94 4.50
CA LEU A 797 -9.56 5.95 5.61
C LEU A 797 -10.21 5.58 6.95
N ALA A 798 -11.43 6.05 7.21
CA ALA A 798 -12.17 5.74 8.44
C ALA A 798 -12.64 4.27 8.52
N ASN A 799 -12.64 3.54 7.39
CA ASN A 799 -13.11 2.17 7.29
C ASN A 799 -11.98 1.13 7.07
N ASP A 800 -10.69 1.52 7.13
CA ASP A 800 -9.54 0.61 7.04
C ASP A 800 -8.45 0.91 8.10
N PRO A 801 -8.54 0.32 9.32
CA PRO A 801 -9.62 -0.54 9.82
C PRO A 801 -10.83 0.26 10.36
N PRO A 802 -12.05 -0.33 10.38
CA PRO A 802 -13.24 0.29 10.96
C PRO A 802 -13.15 0.38 12.49
N GLY A 803 -13.97 1.26 13.08
CA GLY A 803 -14.06 1.47 14.54
C GLY A 803 -14.80 2.77 14.91
N PRO A 804 -14.95 3.08 16.21
CA PRO A 804 -15.44 4.39 16.66
C PRO A 804 -14.38 5.47 16.46
N LEU A 805 -14.79 6.71 16.20
CA LEU A 805 -13.92 7.87 16.05
C LEU A 805 -13.69 8.54 17.42
N THR A 806 -12.44 8.84 17.70
CA THR A 806 -11.97 9.68 18.81
C THR A 806 -11.12 10.81 18.23
N ASP A 807 -10.78 11.81 19.03
CA ASP A 807 -9.88 12.89 18.62
C ASP A 807 -8.53 12.35 18.09
N GLU A 808 -7.96 11.34 18.75
CA GLU A 808 -6.70 10.71 18.34
C GLU A 808 -6.82 9.97 17.01
N ARG A 809 -7.92 9.24 16.81
CA ARG A 809 -8.15 8.50 15.57
C ARG A 809 -8.41 9.45 14.41
N LEU A 810 -9.16 10.53 14.64
CA LEU A 810 -9.44 11.55 13.65
C LEU A 810 -8.16 12.32 13.27
N ALA A 811 -7.30 12.63 14.25
CA ALA A 811 -5.97 13.17 14.00
C ALA A 811 -5.08 12.22 13.19
N THR A 812 -5.15 10.91 13.45
CA THR A 812 -4.42 9.89 12.68
C THR A 812 -4.89 9.85 11.22
N ILE A 813 -6.21 9.86 10.98
CA ILE A 813 -6.80 9.92 9.63
C ILE A 813 -6.35 11.19 8.91
N ALA A 814 -6.40 12.34 9.60
CA ALA A 814 -5.98 13.62 9.04
C ALA A 814 -4.49 13.67 8.74
N ASP A 815 -3.63 13.04 9.56
CA ASP A 815 -2.20 12.96 9.30
C ASP A 815 -1.87 12.10 8.08
N VAL A 816 -2.59 10.98 7.89
CA VAL A 816 -2.47 10.17 6.67
C VAL A 816 -2.88 10.99 5.44
N ALA A 817 -4.01 11.69 5.48
CA ALA A 817 -4.43 12.56 4.39
C ALA A 817 -3.40 13.68 4.11
N ARG A 818 -2.95 14.39 5.16
CA ARG A 818 -1.95 15.45 5.07
C ARG A 818 -0.64 14.96 4.46
N SER A 819 -0.09 13.85 4.97
CA SER A 819 1.18 13.30 4.48
C SER A 819 1.14 12.90 3.01
N THR A 820 0.01 12.33 2.53
CA THR A 820 -0.18 12.03 1.10
C THR A 820 -0.23 13.30 0.25
N LEU A 821 -0.96 14.32 0.71
CA LEU A 821 -1.08 15.64 0.06
C LEU A 821 0.22 16.45 0.09
N SER A 822 1.12 16.21 1.05
CA SER A 822 2.41 16.87 1.17
C SER A 822 3.58 16.04 0.62
N LEU A 823 3.32 14.87 0.01
CA LEU A 823 4.38 13.98 -0.50
C LEU A 823 5.29 14.73 -1.49
N ARG A 824 6.58 14.83 -1.15
CA ARG A 824 7.56 15.54 -1.96
C ARG A 824 7.91 14.74 -3.22
N ARG A 825 8.48 15.41 -4.21
CA ARG A 825 8.98 14.76 -5.42
C ARG A 825 10.24 13.95 -5.08
N VAL A 826 10.33 12.72 -5.59
CA VAL A 826 11.57 11.95 -5.53
C VAL A 826 12.44 12.33 -6.72
N THR A 827 13.73 12.56 -6.48
CA THR A 827 14.70 12.73 -7.58
C THR A 827 15.58 11.50 -7.64
N PHE A 828 15.46 10.75 -8.73
CA PHE A 828 16.35 9.65 -9.07
C PHE A 828 17.58 10.17 -9.81
N ARG A 829 18.68 9.44 -9.73
CA ARG A 829 19.85 9.66 -10.58
C ARG A 829 19.97 8.54 -11.59
N ALA A 830 19.96 8.89 -12.88
CA ALA A 830 20.23 7.97 -13.97
C ALA A 830 21.73 7.95 -14.29
N PHE A 831 22.19 6.82 -14.82
CA PHE A 831 23.57 6.67 -15.30
C PHE A 831 23.77 7.54 -16.54
N ASP A 832 24.89 8.25 -16.61
CA ASP A 832 25.33 8.97 -17.80
C ASP A 832 26.46 8.18 -18.48
N PRO A 833 26.19 7.58 -19.66
CA PRO A 833 27.23 6.91 -20.44
C PRO A 833 28.42 7.81 -20.80
N ALA A 834 28.26 9.13 -20.89
CA ALA A 834 29.35 10.04 -21.21
C ALA A 834 30.34 10.21 -20.06
N THR A 835 29.85 10.29 -18.81
CA THR A 835 30.70 10.52 -17.62
C THR A 835 31.08 9.23 -16.90
N GLY A 836 30.30 8.15 -17.09
CA GLY A 836 30.46 6.89 -16.36
C GLY A 836 29.90 6.95 -14.94
N GLU A 837 29.19 8.02 -14.59
CA GLU A 837 28.64 8.27 -13.27
C GLU A 837 27.11 8.40 -13.30
N SER A 838 26.48 8.22 -12.14
CA SER A 838 25.03 8.39 -11.98
C SER A 838 24.72 9.81 -11.53
N ASP A 839 24.73 10.77 -12.46
CA ASP A 839 24.62 12.21 -12.18
C ASP A 839 23.40 12.90 -12.81
N ILE A 840 22.67 12.27 -13.75
CA ILE A 840 21.49 12.86 -14.40
C ILE A 840 20.29 12.87 -13.44
N PRO A 841 19.84 14.04 -12.94
CA PRO A 841 18.72 14.11 -12.00
C PRO A 841 17.38 14.01 -12.74
N LEU A 842 16.55 13.06 -12.34
CA LEU A 842 15.23 12.81 -12.90
C LEU A 842 14.18 12.77 -11.80
N GLY A 843 13.27 13.73 -11.82
CA GLY A 843 12.24 13.78 -10.81
C GLY A 843 11.02 12.91 -11.15
N ALA A 844 10.38 12.34 -10.14
CA ALA A 844 9.18 11.50 -10.26
C ALA A 844 8.09 11.96 -9.28
N GLY A 845 6.85 12.07 -9.79
CA GLY A 845 5.71 12.57 -9.03
C GLY A 845 4.37 12.22 -9.67
N PHE A 846 4.16 12.58 -10.95
CA PHE A 846 2.97 12.15 -11.71
C PHE A 846 2.93 10.62 -11.85
N ALA A 847 4.08 10.03 -12.16
CA ALA A 847 4.32 8.60 -12.15
C ALA A 847 5.43 8.27 -11.14
N MET A 848 5.28 7.15 -10.42
CA MET A 848 6.23 6.74 -9.39
C MET A 848 6.56 5.25 -9.46
N ARG A 849 7.74 4.90 -8.97
CA ARG A 849 8.18 3.51 -8.77
C ARG A 849 7.80 3.02 -7.38
N TYR A 850 7.26 1.81 -7.31
CA TYR A 850 7.07 1.04 -6.08
C TYR A 850 8.22 0.04 -5.89
N GLY A 851 8.82 0.03 -4.70
CA GLY A 851 9.92 -0.87 -4.34
C GLY A 851 11.32 -0.25 -4.47
N ALA A 852 12.23 -0.65 -3.58
CA ALA A 852 13.60 -0.14 -3.53
C ALA A 852 14.42 -0.57 -4.76
N ARG A 853 15.42 0.24 -5.12
CA ARG A 853 16.43 -0.12 -6.14
C ARG A 853 17.50 -0.95 -5.43
N ALA A 854 17.84 -2.13 -5.97
CA ALA A 854 18.89 -2.97 -5.39
C ALA A 854 20.22 -2.20 -5.39
N GLY A 855 20.87 -2.08 -4.22
CA GLY A 855 22.20 -1.47 -4.08
C GLY A 855 22.27 0.04 -3.89
N SER A 856 21.16 0.80 -3.95
CA SER A 856 21.18 2.24 -3.66
C SER A 856 20.84 2.54 -2.20
N SER A 857 21.75 3.17 -1.47
CA SER A 857 21.52 3.63 -0.09
C SER A 857 20.84 5.02 0.02
N ASP A 858 20.26 5.57 -1.06
CA ASP A 858 19.88 6.99 -1.11
C ASP A 858 18.38 7.29 -1.27
N ALA A 859 17.91 8.19 -0.39
CA ALA A 859 16.97 9.32 -0.57
C ALA A 859 15.59 9.12 -1.26
N GLY A 860 15.11 7.90 -1.46
CA GLY A 860 13.74 7.63 -1.95
C GLY A 860 12.68 7.62 -0.83
N HIS A 861 11.41 7.86 -1.20
CA HIS A 861 10.27 7.61 -0.30
C HIS A 861 10.20 6.13 0.11
N ARG A 862 9.77 5.88 1.35
CA ARG A 862 9.56 4.50 1.81
C ARG A 862 8.45 3.86 0.96
N PRO A 863 8.51 2.56 0.62
CA PRO A 863 7.45 1.89 -0.16
C PRO A 863 6.05 2.13 0.40
N GLN A 864 5.91 2.19 1.74
CA GLN A 864 4.66 2.51 2.41
C GLN A 864 4.10 3.90 2.05
N GLU A 865 4.94 4.94 2.00
CA GLU A 865 4.54 6.30 1.64
C GLU A 865 4.05 6.36 0.19
N VAL A 866 4.78 5.69 -0.73
CA VAL A 866 4.39 5.60 -2.14
C VAL A 866 3.06 4.89 -2.31
N ARG A 867 2.84 3.79 -1.56
CA ARG A 867 1.55 3.09 -1.57
C ARG A 867 0.43 3.97 -1.07
N GLN A 868 0.61 4.62 0.07
CA GLN A 868 -0.41 5.49 0.67
C GLN A 868 -0.80 6.61 -0.32
N ALA A 869 0.18 7.25 -0.95
CA ALA A 869 -0.11 8.27 -1.96
C ALA A 869 -0.84 7.71 -3.19
N PHE A 870 -0.44 6.54 -3.71
CA PHE A 870 -1.18 5.92 -4.83
C PHE A 870 -2.61 5.52 -4.45
N ASN A 871 -2.84 5.11 -3.20
CA ASN A 871 -4.16 4.78 -2.64
C ASN A 871 -4.96 6.00 -2.16
N SER A 872 -4.44 7.22 -2.37
CA SER A 872 -5.19 8.47 -2.24
C SER A 872 -5.74 8.90 -3.61
N PRO A 873 -6.68 9.86 -3.70
CA PRO A 873 -7.13 10.38 -4.99
C PRO A 873 -6.06 11.25 -5.69
N PHE A 874 -4.99 11.67 -5.01
CA PHE A 874 -3.97 12.59 -5.55
C PHE A 874 -2.83 11.86 -6.27
N TRP A 875 -1.89 12.59 -6.88
CA TRP A 875 -0.71 11.99 -7.52
C TRP A 875 0.08 11.08 -6.55
N PRO A 876 0.64 9.95 -7.01
CA PRO A 876 0.82 9.55 -8.43
C PRO A 876 -0.42 8.92 -9.07
N PHE A 877 -0.58 9.11 -10.39
CA PHE A 877 -1.62 8.47 -11.21
C PHE A 877 -1.14 7.21 -11.93
N VAL A 878 0.17 7.06 -12.11
CA VAL A 878 0.78 5.84 -12.63
C VAL A 878 1.75 5.29 -11.61
N LEU A 879 1.50 4.08 -11.13
CA LEU A 879 2.43 3.35 -10.28
C LEU A 879 3.08 2.23 -11.06
N THR A 880 4.41 2.19 -11.05
CA THR A 880 5.19 1.18 -11.74
C THR A 880 5.87 0.27 -10.72
N SER A 881 5.84 -1.03 -10.94
CA SER A 881 6.35 -2.01 -9.98
C SER A 881 6.94 -3.24 -10.68
N THR A 882 7.77 -3.99 -9.96
CA THR A 882 8.24 -5.33 -10.35
C THR A 882 7.49 -6.40 -9.55
N SER A 883 8.08 -7.59 -9.37
CA SER A 883 7.59 -8.63 -8.46
C SER A 883 7.38 -8.17 -7.02
N VAL A 884 8.04 -7.09 -6.60
CA VAL A 884 7.90 -6.52 -5.25
C VAL A 884 6.45 -6.10 -4.93
N GLY A 885 5.70 -5.58 -5.92
CA GLY A 885 4.31 -5.16 -5.71
C GLY A 885 3.26 -6.20 -6.12
N GLN A 886 3.66 -7.38 -6.59
CA GLN A 886 2.73 -8.36 -7.17
C GLN A 886 1.90 -9.10 -6.11
N GLU A 887 2.37 -9.16 -4.87
CA GLU A 887 1.72 -9.91 -3.78
C GLU A 887 1.61 -9.11 -2.48
N GLY A 888 0.70 -9.55 -1.59
CA GLY A 888 0.49 -8.95 -0.27
C GLY A 888 -0.08 -7.52 -0.20
N ILE A 889 -0.03 -6.73 -1.28
CA ILE A 889 -0.33 -5.30 -1.22
C ILE A 889 -1.65 -4.96 -1.93
N ASP A 890 -2.36 -3.95 -1.44
CA ASP A 890 -3.62 -3.45 -2.01
C ASP A 890 -3.40 -2.14 -2.79
N PHE A 891 -3.91 -2.06 -4.03
CA PHE A 891 -3.81 -0.88 -4.90
C PHE A 891 -5.17 -0.42 -5.48
N HIS A 892 -6.26 -1.07 -5.09
CA HIS A 892 -7.64 -0.88 -5.58
C HIS A 892 -8.39 0.42 -5.23
N PRO A 893 -8.05 1.21 -4.18
CA PRO A 893 -8.92 2.30 -3.75
C PRO A 893 -9.26 3.31 -4.86
N TRP A 894 -8.28 3.70 -5.69
CA TRP A 894 -8.44 4.65 -6.80
C TRP A 894 -7.95 4.10 -8.15
N CYS A 895 -7.76 2.79 -8.25
CA CYS A 895 -7.23 2.11 -9.43
C CYS A 895 -8.08 0.90 -9.76
N HIS A 896 -8.45 0.77 -11.02
CA HIS A 896 -9.01 -0.46 -11.60
C HIS A 896 -8.43 -0.75 -12.98
N SER A 897 -7.24 -0.19 -13.28
CA SER A 897 -6.54 -0.38 -14.55
C SER A 897 -5.14 -0.96 -14.33
N LEU A 898 -4.91 -2.15 -14.87
CA LEU A 898 -3.69 -2.92 -14.76
C LEU A 898 -2.98 -2.99 -16.11
N VAL A 899 -1.71 -2.59 -16.15
CA VAL A 899 -0.86 -2.63 -17.33
C VAL A 899 0.20 -3.72 -17.14
N HIS A 900 0.09 -4.79 -17.91
CA HIS A 900 1.16 -5.78 -18.02
C HIS A 900 2.19 -5.26 -19.01
N TRP A 901 3.25 -4.64 -18.48
CA TRP A 901 4.34 -4.12 -19.29
C TRP A 901 5.10 -5.25 -19.99
N ASN A 902 5.22 -6.39 -19.31
CA ASN A 902 5.63 -7.67 -19.87
C ASN A 902 4.55 -8.71 -19.53
N ILE A 903 4.37 -9.67 -20.42
CA ILE A 903 3.54 -10.85 -20.14
C ILE A 903 4.29 -11.69 -19.09
N PRO A 904 3.71 -11.95 -17.90
CA PRO A 904 4.34 -12.82 -16.92
C PRO A 904 4.50 -14.24 -17.49
N PRO A 905 5.60 -14.93 -17.19
CA PRO A 905 5.78 -16.32 -17.60
C PRO A 905 4.84 -17.27 -16.84
N ASN A 906 4.44 -16.90 -15.62
CA ASN A 906 3.58 -17.71 -14.76
C ASN A 906 2.12 -17.21 -14.84
N PRO A 907 1.15 -18.07 -15.13
CA PRO A 907 -0.28 -17.70 -15.14
C PRO A 907 -0.79 -17.22 -13.77
N VAL A 908 -0.23 -17.70 -12.67
CA VAL A 908 -0.62 -17.27 -11.31
C VAL A 908 -0.34 -15.78 -11.11
N ASP A 909 0.72 -15.24 -11.72
CA ASP A 909 1.05 -13.83 -11.64
C ASP A 909 -0.07 -12.96 -12.24
N PHE A 910 -0.81 -13.44 -13.26
CA PHE A 910 -1.96 -12.71 -13.79
C PHE A 910 -3.04 -12.54 -12.72
N GLU A 911 -3.47 -13.63 -12.08
CA GLU A 911 -4.50 -13.60 -11.04
C GLU A 911 -4.05 -12.78 -9.82
N GLN A 912 -2.79 -12.89 -9.43
CA GLN A 912 -2.25 -12.13 -8.31
C GLN A 912 -2.16 -10.64 -8.60
N ARG A 913 -1.75 -10.24 -9.82
CA ARG A 913 -1.66 -8.83 -10.24
C ARG A 913 -3.05 -8.19 -10.37
N GLU A 914 -4.02 -8.89 -10.96
CA GLU A 914 -5.42 -8.43 -11.04
C GLU A 914 -6.04 -8.32 -9.66
N GLY A 915 -5.76 -9.30 -8.82
CA GLY A 915 -6.12 -9.28 -7.42
C GLY A 915 -5.50 -8.12 -6.64
N ARG A 916 -4.70 -7.22 -7.21
CA ARG A 916 -4.29 -5.96 -6.55
C ARG A 916 -5.32 -4.85 -6.65
N ILE A 917 -6.12 -4.87 -7.72
CA ILE A 917 -7.09 -3.83 -8.06
C ILE A 917 -8.54 -4.32 -7.98
N ASP A 918 -8.77 -5.63 -8.04
CA ASP A 918 -10.09 -6.25 -7.87
C ASP A 918 -10.30 -6.78 -6.45
N ARG A 919 -10.69 -5.86 -5.55
CA ARG A 919 -10.71 -6.01 -4.09
C ARG A 919 -11.98 -5.39 -3.48
N PHE A 920 -12.18 -5.65 -2.18
CA PHE A 920 -13.26 -5.09 -1.36
C PHE A 920 -13.38 -3.57 -1.55
N ARG A 921 -14.59 -3.10 -1.86
CA ARG A 921 -14.94 -1.69 -2.09
C ARG A 921 -14.01 -0.97 -3.09
N GLY A 922 -13.46 -1.72 -4.05
CA GLY A 922 -12.60 -1.22 -5.13
C GLY A 922 -13.19 -0.07 -5.93
N HIS A 923 -12.33 0.69 -6.59
CA HIS A 923 -12.73 1.88 -7.37
C HIS A 923 -13.87 1.56 -8.36
N ALA A 924 -13.75 0.48 -9.15
CA ALA A 924 -14.79 0.10 -10.11
C ALA A 924 -16.15 -0.19 -9.45
N VAL A 925 -16.17 -0.85 -8.28
CA VAL A 925 -17.40 -1.14 -7.52
C VAL A 925 -18.08 0.16 -7.10
N ARG A 926 -17.32 1.10 -6.52
CA ARG A 926 -17.85 2.38 -6.05
C ARG A 926 -18.39 3.24 -7.18
N ARG A 927 -17.70 3.25 -8.33
CA ARG A 927 -18.17 3.92 -9.55
C ARG A 927 -19.46 3.31 -10.09
N ASN A 928 -19.59 1.98 -10.07
CA ASN A 928 -20.81 1.31 -10.53
C ASN A 928 -22.00 1.55 -9.59
N ILE A 929 -21.77 1.49 -8.28
CA ILE A 929 -22.79 1.84 -7.27
C ILE A 929 -23.27 3.27 -7.47
N ALA A 930 -22.35 4.22 -7.61
CA ALA A 930 -22.71 5.60 -7.86
C ALA A 930 -23.48 5.73 -9.18
N ALA A 931 -23.02 5.11 -10.27
CA ALA A 931 -23.69 5.18 -11.57
C ALA A 931 -25.15 4.66 -11.55
N ASP A 932 -25.44 3.60 -10.79
CA ASP A 932 -26.80 3.05 -10.68
C ASP A 932 -27.67 3.76 -9.63
N LEU A 933 -27.08 4.16 -8.49
CA LEU A 933 -27.84 4.61 -7.31
C LEU A 933 -27.71 6.12 -7.02
N THR A 934 -27.10 6.92 -7.91
CA THR A 934 -26.86 8.36 -7.66
C THR A 934 -28.10 9.08 -7.13
N GLN A 935 -29.26 8.92 -7.79
CA GLN A 935 -30.47 9.65 -7.38
C GLN A 935 -30.95 9.25 -5.98
N ASP A 936 -30.88 7.96 -5.65
CA ASP A 936 -31.34 7.45 -4.35
C ASP A 936 -30.39 7.87 -3.21
N ILE A 937 -29.08 7.83 -3.49
CA ILE A 937 -28.05 8.30 -2.54
C ILE A 937 -28.23 9.80 -2.26
N LEU A 938 -28.46 10.61 -3.31
CA LEU A 938 -28.66 12.05 -3.16
C LEU A 938 -30.02 12.38 -2.54
N ARG A 939 -31.08 11.61 -2.78
CA ARG A 939 -32.36 11.80 -2.07
C ARG A 939 -32.35 11.33 -0.62
N GLY A 940 -31.28 10.69 -0.17
CA GLY A 940 -31.11 10.21 1.19
C GLY A 940 -31.28 11.31 2.26
N SER A 941 -31.66 10.89 3.47
CA SER A 941 -31.91 11.80 4.58
C SER A 941 -30.71 12.71 4.91
N PRO A 942 -30.94 14.00 5.23
CA PRO A 942 -29.91 14.88 5.75
C PRO A 942 -29.17 14.25 6.94
N GLY A 943 -27.87 14.51 7.07
CA GLY A 943 -27.04 14.00 8.16
C GLY A 943 -26.44 12.60 7.96
N ARG A 944 -26.97 11.78 7.03
CA ARG A 944 -26.33 10.50 6.69
C ARG A 944 -25.11 10.70 5.79
N HIS A 945 -24.06 9.92 6.01
CA HIS A 945 -22.92 9.88 5.09
C HIS A 945 -23.35 9.24 3.74
N PRO A 946 -23.00 9.84 2.59
CA PRO A 946 -23.47 9.36 1.28
C PRO A 946 -22.96 7.95 0.94
N TRP A 947 -21.73 7.61 1.33
CA TRP A 947 -21.16 6.29 1.03
C TRP A 947 -21.70 5.17 1.92
N ASP A 948 -22.08 5.44 3.17
CA ASP A 948 -22.75 4.42 4.00
C ASP A 948 -24.10 4.07 3.39
N LEU A 949 -24.88 5.09 3.02
CA LEU A 949 -26.14 4.91 2.32
C LEU A 949 -25.95 4.19 0.97
N ALA A 950 -24.91 4.51 0.21
CA ALA A 950 -24.62 3.87 -1.07
C ALA A 950 -24.41 2.35 -0.92
N PHE A 951 -23.61 1.92 0.05
CA PHE A 951 -23.39 0.49 0.30
C PHE A 951 -24.64 -0.21 0.84
N GLU A 952 -25.41 0.42 1.72
CA GLU A 952 -26.68 -0.15 2.23
C GLU A 952 -27.74 -0.33 1.13
N LEU A 953 -27.90 0.66 0.26
CA LEU A 953 -28.82 0.58 -0.88
C LEU A 953 -28.37 -0.50 -1.86
N ALA A 954 -27.07 -0.57 -2.16
CA ALA A 954 -26.49 -1.59 -3.03
C ALA A 954 -26.70 -3.00 -2.47
N GLU A 955 -26.55 -3.20 -1.16
CA GLU A 955 -26.83 -4.48 -0.49
C GLU A 955 -28.32 -4.84 -0.55
N THR A 956 -29.22 -3.85 -0.37
CA THR A 956 -30.68 -4.06 -0.40
C THR A 956 -31.20 -4.43 -1.79
N ARG A 957 -30.59 -3.87 -2.85
CA ARG A 957 -31.01 -4.07 -4.25
C ARG A 957 -30.53 -5.40 -4.84
N SER A 958 -29.56 -6.06 -4.22
CA SER A 958 -29.09 -7.38 -4.64
C SER A 958 -30.12 -8.46 -4.33
N GLU A 959 -30.80 -8.99 -5.35
CA GLU A 959 -31.64 -10.19 -5.21
C GLU A 959 -30.81 -11.43 -4.79
N GLN A 960 -29.50 -11.43 -5.10
CA GLN A 960 -28.54 -12.44 -4.68
C GLN A 960 -28.09 -12.17 -3.23
N ARG A 961 -28.64 -12.96 -2.29
CA ARG A 961 -28.44 -12.81 -0.82
C ARG A 961 -27.10 -13.32 -0.29
N ASP A 962 -26.21 -13.86 -1.13
CA ASP A 962 -24.83 -14.07 -0.71
C ASP A 962 -24.13 -12.70 -0.77
N ARG A 963 -23.86 -12.11 0.41
CA ARG A 963 -23.29 -10.76 0.61
C ARG A 963 -21.87 -10.55 0.02
N LEU A 964 -21.49 -11.27 -1.04
CA LEU A 964 -20.40 -10.90 -1.94
C LEU A 964 -20.78 -9.66 -2.79
N TYR A 965 -22.08 -9.48 -3.05
CA TYR A 965 -22.62 -8.35 -3.80
C TYR A 965 -22.49 -7.02 -3.02
N ALA A 966 -22.42 -5.88 -3.71
CA ALA A 966 -22.17 -4.52 -3.22
C ALA A 966 -20.76 -4.21 -2.70
N SER A 967 -20.08 -5.16 -2.05
CA SER A 967 -18.74 -4.94 -1.49
C SER A 967 -17.61 -5.53 -2.33
N TRP A 968 -17.83 -6.65 -3.01
CA TRP A 968 -16.87 -7.19 -3.99
C TRP A 968 -17.44 -7.16 -5.40
N LEU A 969 -18.76 -7.36 -5.52
CA LEU A 969 -19.44 -7.50 -6.80
C LEU A 969 -20.56 -6.46 -6.95
N TYR A 970 -20.40 -5.53 -7.89
CA TYR A 970 -21.47 -4.65 -8.34
C TYR A 970 -21.31 -4.42 -9.85
N ASP A 971 -22.36 -4.74 -10.60
CA ASP A 971 -22.35 -4.63 -12.05
C ASP A 971 -22.57 -3.19 -12.49
N GLY A 972 -21.94 -2.82 -13.60
CA GLY A 972 -22.02 -1.46 -14.13
C GLY A 972 -20.96 -1.21 -15.20
N PRO A 973 -20.83 0.06 -15.66
CA PRO A 973 -19.97 0.42 -16.77
C PRO A 973 -18.47 0.37 -16.45
N ALA A 974 -18.07 0.59 -15.19
CA ALA A 974 -16.66 0.48 -14.79
C ALA A 974 -16.28 -1.00 -14.61
N LYS A 975 -15.25 -1.41 -15.35
CA LYS A 975 -14.73 -2.79 -15.39
C LYS A 975 -13.26 -2.79 -14.98
N ILE A 976 -12.76 -3.93 -14.51
CA ILE A 976 -11.32 -4.11 -14.30
C ILE A 976 -10.65 -4.12 -15.68
N GLU A 977 -9.81 -3.13 -15.96
CA GLU A 977 -9.12 -3.00 -17.24
C GLU A 977 -7.79 -3.76 -17.18
N ARG A 978 -7.62 -4.78 -18.02
CA ARG A 978 -6.35 -5.49 -18.21
C ARG A 978 -5.75 -5.06 -19.54
N THR A 979 -4.70 -4.26 -19.49
CA THR A 979 -3.96 -3.76 -20.65
C THR A 979 -2.72 -4.62 -20.88
N LEU A 980 -2.60 -5.23 -22.07
CA LEU A 980 -1.41 -5.95 -22.50
C LEU A 980 -0.69 -5.13 -23.58
N LEU A 981 0.60 -4.85 -23.38
CA LEU A 981 1.42 -4.12 -24.36
C LEU A 981 2.35 -5.09 -25.09
N GLN A 982 2.10 -5.31 -26.37
CA GLN A 982 2.88 -6.25 -27.19
C GLN A 982 3.71 -5.50 -28.24
N PHE A 983 4.93 -5.95 -28.51
CA PHE A 983 5.68 -5.47 -29.66
C PHE A 983 5.20 -6.15 -30.95
N PRO A 984 5.12 -5.42 -32.08
CA PRO A 984 4.84 -6.04 -33.36
C PRO A 984 5.96 -7.05 -33.72
N PHE A 985 5.58 -8.17 -34.34
CA PHE A 985 6.48 -9.25 -34.77
C PHE A 985 7.32 -9.89 -33.64
N SER A 986 6.92 -9.74 -32.38
CA SER A 986 7.59 -10.37 -31.25
C SER A 986 6.97 -11.74 -30.92
N ARG A 987 7.63 -12.49 -30.03
CA ARG A 987 7.06 -13.74 -29.48
C ARG A 987 5.99 -13.49 -28.40
N ASP A 988 5.61 -12.23 -28.15
CA ASP A 988 4.67 -11.88 -27.07
C ASP A 988 3.31 -12.55 -27.27
N GLU A 989 2.82 -12.66 -28.51
CA GLU A 989 1.55 -13.33 -28.83
C GLU A 989 1.59 -14.82 -28.47
N LEU A 990 2.65 -15.52 -28.88
CA LEU A 990 2.86 -16.94 -28.55
C LEU A 990 3.01 -17.18 -27.05
N VAL A 991 3.64 -16.24 -26.33
CA VAL A 991 3.75 -16.31 -24.86
C VAL A 991 2.37 -16.09 -24.23
N LEU A 992 1.58 -15.14 -24.72
CA LEU A 992 0.23 -14.88 -24.19
C LEU A 992 -0.69 -16.09 -24.35
N GLU A 993 -0.75 -16.67 -25.56
CA GLU A 993 -1.54 -17.88 -25.82
C GLU A 993 -1.13 -19.02 -24.90
N ARG A 994 0.19 -19.21 -24.72
CA ARG A 994 0.75 -20.22 -23.82
C ARG A 994 0.31 -19.99 -22.37
N VAL A 995 0.39 -18.75 -21.88
CA VAL A 995 0.05 -18.41 -20.50
C VAL A 995 -1.46 -18.55 -20.25
N ARG A 996 -2.32 -18.15 -21.20
CA ARG A 996 -3.77 -18.38 -21.12
C ARG A 996 -4.11 -19.87 -21.00
N ARG A 997 -3.49 -20.72 -21.82
CA ARG A 997 -3.66 -22.18 -21.74
C ARG A 997 -3.19 -22.74 -20.40
N ASN A 998 -2.06 -22.26 -19.88
CA ASN A 998 -1.56 -22.70 -18.58
C ASN A 998 -2.47 -22.24 -17.43
N LEU A 999 -3.01 -21.03 -17.51
CA LEU A 999 -3.98 -20.49 -16.55
C LEU A 999 -5.25 -21.34 -16.52
N PHE A 1000 -5.76 -21.74 -17.68
CA PHE A 1000 -6.89 -22.65 -17.76
C PHE A 1000 -6.58 -24.00 -17.11
N ASN A 1001 -5.45 -24.63 -17.46
CA ASN A 1001 -5.06 -25.93 -16.89
C ASN A 1001 -4.91 -25.84 -15.36
N TYR A 1002 -4.36 -24.73 -14.87
CA TYR A 1002 -4.25 -24.44 -13.45
C TYR A 1002 -5.62 -24.39 -12.78
N ARG A 1003 -6.56 -23.63 -13.33
CA ARG A 1003 -7.95 -23.54 -12.84
C ARG A 1003 -8.67 -24.88 -12.89
N LEU A 1004 -8.47 -25.66 -13.96
CA LEU A 1004 -9.08 -26.97 -14.12
C LEU A 1004 -8.65 -27.94 -13.00
N ALA A 1005 -7.39 -27.87 -12.55
CA ALA A 1005 -6.91 -28.69 -11.43
C ALA A 1005 -7.67 -28.43 -10.11
N PHE A 1006 -8.23 -27.24 -9.94
CA PHE A 1006 -9.11 -26.89 -8.81
C PHE A 1006 -10.61 -27.07 -9.10
N GLY A 1007 -10.98 -27.54 -10.30
CA GLY A 1007 -12.38 -27.62 -10.73
C GLY A 1007 -13.00 -26.28 -11.14
N GLN A 1008 -12.19 -25.30 -11.55
CA GLN A 1008 -12.57 -23.92 -11.85
C GLN A 1008 -12.51 -23.55 -13.33
N GLY A 1009 -12.62 -24.52 -14.24
CA GLY A 1009 -12.58 -24.22 -15.68
C GLY A 1009 -13.68 -23.21 -16.04
N ARG A 1010 -13.30 -22.01 -16.49
CA ARG A 1010 -14.29 -21.06 -17.04
C ARG A 1010 -14.79 -21.64 -18.37
N GLN A 1011 -16.08 -21.48 -18.66
CA GLN A 1011 -16.64 -21.99 -19.92
C GLN A 1011 -16.00 -21.31 -21.14
N GLU A 1012 -15.57 -20.06 -21.04
CA GLU A 1012 -14.84 -19.37 -22.12
C GLU A 1012 -13.44 -19.93 -22.29
N ASP A 1013 -12.68 -20.13 -21.22
CA ASP A 1013 -11.37 -20.80 -21.31
C ASP A 1013 -11.51 -22.18 -22.00
N PHE A 1014 -12.62 -22.89 -21.75
CA PHE A 1014 -12.96 -24.16 -22.40
C PHE A 1014 -13.35 -23.98 -23.89
N VAL A 1015 -14.13 -22.95 -24.23
CA VAL A 1015 -14.52 -22.63 -25.62
C VAL A 1015 -13.33 -22.13 -26.43
N GLU A 1016 -12.48 -21.28 -25.86
CA GLU A 1016 -11.25 -20.76 -26.46
C GLU A 1016 -10.29 -21.92 -26.74
N LEU A 1017 -10.08 -22.84 -25.78
CA LEU A 1017 -9.30 -24.07 -25.99
C LEU A 1017 -9.94 -25.04 -26.99
N ALA A 1018 -11.25 -25.26 -26.93
CA ALA A 1018 -11.95 -26.12 -27.89
C ALA A 1018 -11.85 -25.56 -29.32
N SER A 1019 -11.86 -24.22 -29.45
CA SER A 1019 -11.70 -23.53 -30.72
C SER A 1019 -10.25 -23.58 -31.24
N THR A 1020 -9.24 -23.49 -30.36
CA THR A 1020 -7.82 -23.65 -30.75
C THR A 1020 -7.41 -25.11 -30.97
N ALA A 1021 -8.07 -26.06 -30.31
CA ALA A 1021 -7.81 -27.50 -30.46
C ALA A 1021 -8.54 -28.16 -31.64
N GLY A 1022 -9.35 -27.40 -32.41
CA GLY A 1022 -10.00 -27.89 -33.63
C GLY A 1022 -11.01 -29.03 -33.43
N ALA A 1023 -11.77 -29.04 -32.32
CA ALA A 1023 -12.66 -30.16 -31.99
C ALA A 1023 -14.15 -29.79 -32.14
N ALA A 1024 -14.76 -30.26 -33.22
CA ALA A 1024 -16.18 -30.10 -33.56
C ALA A 1024 -17.18 -30.88 -32.66
N SER A 1025 -16.77 -31.36 -31.48
CA SER A 1025 -17.60 -32.28 -30.65
C SER A 1025 -18.02 -31.75 -29.26
N PHE A 1026 -17.72 -30.50 -28.91
CA PHE A 1026 -18.03 -29.96 -27.57
C PHE A 1026 -19.45 -29.35 -27.42
N GLY A 1027 -20.29 -29.44 -28.46
CA GLY A 1027 -21.57 -28.73 -28.57
C GLY A 1027 -22.75 -29.21 -27.71
N THR A 1028 -22.58 -30.12 -26.75
CA THR A 1028 -23.73 -30.77 -26.08
C THR A 1028 -23.83 -30.62 -24.57
N TYR A 1029 -22.88 -29.96 -23.89
CA TYR A 1029 -22.87 -29.87 -22.41
C TYR A 1029 -23.24 -28.50 -21.83
N LEU A 1030 -23.76 -27.58 -22.65
CA LEU A 1030 -24.23 -26.27 -22.19
C LEU A 1030 -25.77 -26.26 -22.07
N LYS A 1031 -26.30 -26.71 -20.94
CA LYS A 1031 -27.58 -26.27 -20.36
C LYS A 1031 -27.62 -26.63 -18.86
N PRO A 1032 -28.29 -25.79 -18.05
CA PRO A 1032 -27.83 -25.27 -16.76
C PRO A 1032 -27.70 -26.30 -15.63
#